data_AF-A0A4Z2D5J9-F1
#
_entry.id   AF-A0A4Z2D5J9-F1
#
_cell.length_a   1.000
_cell.length_b   1.000
_cell.length_c   1.000
_cell.angle_alpha   90.00
_cell.angle_beta   90.00
_cell.angle_gamma   90.00
#
_symmetry.space_group_name_H-M   'P 1'
#
loop_
_entity.id
_entity.type
_entity.pdbx_description
1 polymer ?
#
loop_
_entity_poly.entity_id
_entity_poly.type
_entity_poly.pdbx_seq_one_letter_code
_entity_poly.pdbx_strand_id
1 'polypeptide(L)'
;MSDRRIPMLPPRWLKCPRMGDMILDIFIPFKTPLDNKFDHFIDPEDIFHVDDAFKTAGPYKLGLIIDLTKSHRFYSRREVTEHDCKYLKIECKGNEERPTLEQVNLFIQVVNQFLDNNPGNHKIGVHCTHGFNRTGFMIVAYLVGELNYGVDIAVQIFADARPPGIYKTDYLEDLFTRYGCIEDCPPAPPLPDWCAEDGEYSSHVPFKRKNEDLSKDFNEQETVPSKTSRLSNYNEESVHISIPSSKSFPPPPQGNPDFMEGVSKVDVLAQDSPEAHEARDLADRLCKMGGFVYLEGQLFAATDSTSENEQESTIAEANRSNKLSRRPLRFKGSQPVSITQRNIAALVNSDYCVSYKADGTRYLMLIMGPDRVYLIDRGNFVYKPNVLHFPTVSWIRENEKRSQSSSRPDFLNDPNGHLVNTLLDGELVLCHDHSKPPNISTSEVSGTPRFLIYDMITLNNKPIGRLAFFERYSTIDKQVIWPRNTGGHLGLVDFGIQSFSVRRKAFRALQDTEELLKPAFLQSLDHAADGLIFQPCGPEDFYVLGTCPQTLKWKPPSMNTIDFRCKVEYQRKVGEIPGYIGHLFLGGLTVPSAKLAHVSSRDKILDGKIVECVCVPGVGWKVLRVRTDKTEPNYHKSGVGTFLVFN
;
A
#
# COMPACT_ATOMS: atom_id res chain seq x y z
N MET A 1 23.27 47.62 -32.26
CA MET A 1 23.61 46.30 -31.70
C MET A 1 22.54 45.97 -30.67
N SER A 2 21.93 44.79 -30.80
CA SER A 2 20.70 44.37 -30.12
C SER A 2 20.81 44.47 -28.60
N ASP A 3 19.79 45.11 -28.02
CA ASP A 3 19.50 45.20 -26.59
C ASP A 3 19.31 43.77 -26.02
N ARG A 4 20.42 43.15 -25.58
CA ARG A 4 20.39 41.85 -24.90
C ARG A 4 19.72 42.09 -23.55
N ARG A 5 18.41 41.85 -23.48
CA ARG A 5 17.66 41.83 -22.22
C ARG A 5 18.43 40.98 -21.22
N ILE A 6 18.89 41.62 -20.15
CA ILE A 6 19.60 40.99 -19.04
C ILE A 6 18.75 39.81 -18.54
N PRO A 7 19.27 38.57 -18.49
CA PRO A 7 18.55 37.43 -17.93
C PRO A 7 18.21 37.71 -16.47
N MET A 8 16.94 38.02 -16.19
CA MET A 8 16.49 38.32 -14.82
C MET A 8 16.65 37.08 -13.93
N LEU A 9 17.59 37.12 -12.98
CA LEU A 9 17.80 36.06 -11.99
C LEU A 9 16.51 35.79 -11.19
N PRO A 10 16.27 34.54 -10.75
CA PRO A 10 15.15 34.28 -9.85
C PRO A 10 15.39 35.03 -8.52
N PRO A 11 14.39 35.77 -8.00
CA PRO A 11 14.53 36.48 -6.73
C PRO A 11 14.93 35.53 -5.60
N ARG A 12 15.82 35.98 -4.69
CA ARG A 12 16.27 35.21 -3.50
C ARG A 12 16.93 33.86 -3.84
N TRP A 13 17.50 33.71 -5.03
CA TRP A 13 18.11 32.44 -5.48
C TRP A 13 19.58 32.28 -5.07
N LEU A 14 20.34 33.37 -5.00
CA LEU A 14 21.80 33.34 -4.75
C LEU A 14 22.12 32.65 -3.43
N LYS A 15 21.63 33.20 -2.31
CA LYS A 15 21.86 32.68 -0.95
C LYS A 15 20.97 31.50 -0.57
N CYS A 16 20.10 31.04 -1.48
CA CYS A 16 19.31 29.82 -1.27
C CYS A 16 20.23 28.58 -1.32
N PRO A 17 20.18 27.67 -0.32
CA PRO A 17 21.00 26.47 -0.31
C PRO A 17 20.83 25.62 -1.57
N ARG A 18 21.91 25.01 -2.08
CA ARG A 18 21.89 24.32 -3.38
C ARG A 18 21.01 23.06 -3.36
N MET A 19 21.27 22.14 -2.44
CA MET A 19 20.59 20.82 -2.34
C MET A 19 20.19 20.51 -0.90
N GLY A 20 19.15 19.70 -0.73
CA GLY A 20 18.81 19.05 0.53
C GLY A 20 19.33 17.62 0.59
N ASP A 21 19.12 16.99 1.73
CA ASP A 21 19.46 15.61 1.97
C ASP A 21 18.47 14.65 1.30
N MET A 22 18.89 13.39 1.20
CA MET A 22 18.11 12.31 0.62
C MET A 22 16.89 11.96 1.47
N ILE A 23 15.73 11.85 0.83
CA ILE A 23 14.45 11.48 1.45
C ILE A 23 14.09 10.05 1.06
N LEU A 24 14.05 9.15 2.05
CA LEU A 24 13.64 7.74 1.95
C LEU A 24 14.32 6.92 0.84
N ASP A 25 15.54 7.29 0.45
CA ASP A 25 16.27 6.66 -0.66
C ASP A 25 15.56 6.77 -2.03
N ILE A 26 14.65 7.75 -2.16
CA ILE A 26 13.86 8.02 -3.37
C ILE A 26 14.17 9.41 -3.90
N PHE A 27 14.01 10.44 -3.08
CA PHE A 27 14.03 11.84 -3.53
C PHE A 27 15.26 12.60 -3.05
N ILE A 28 15.72 13.54 -3.89
CA ILE A 28 16.69 14.57 -3.51
C ILE A 28 16.08 15.93 -3.91
N PRO A 29 15.69 16.78 -2.96
CA PRO A 29 15.19 18.12 -3.24
C PRO A 29 16.34 19.10 -3.47
N PHE A 30 16.23 20.00 -4.45
CA PHE A 30 17.24 21.04 -4.69
C PHE A 30 16.63 22.29 -5.34
N LYS A 31 17.39 23.40 -5.38
CA LYS A 31 16.99 24.62 -6.09
C LYS A 31 17.17 24.46 -7.60
N THR A 32 16.52 25.27 -8.44
CA THR A 32 16.75 25.17 -9.90
C THR A 32 18.20 25.50 -10.23
N PRO A 33 18.92 24.68 -11.01
CA PRO A 33 20.18 25.10 -11.62
C PRO A 33 19.97 26.24 -12.61
N LEU A 34 21.03 26.99 -12.89
CA LEU A 34 21.07 28.05 -13.90
C LEU A 34 22.20 27.74 -14.87
N ASP A 35 21.96 27.86 -16.18
CA ASP A 35 22.98 27.63 -17.21
C ASP A 35 23.95 28.83 -17.37
N ASN A 36 24.98 28.63 -18.20
CA ASN A 36 26.11 29.54 -18.38
C ASN A 36 25.76 30.98 -18.77
N LYS A 37 24.52 31.24 -19.25
CA LYS A 37 24.09 32.60 -19.59
C LYS A 37 23.91 33.49 -18.35
N PHE A 38 23.84 32.90 -17.16
CA PHE A 38 23.74 33.62 -15.90
C PHE A 38 25.09 33.86 -15.22
N ASP A 39 26.17 33.20 -15.66
CA ASP A 39 27.48 33.20 -14.99
C ASP A 39 28.07 34.61 -14.82
N HIS A 40 27.83 35.51 -15.78
CA HIS A 40 28.35 36.88 -15.72
C HIS A 40 27.64 37.76 -14.68
N PHE A 41 26.55 37.27 -14.08
CA PHE A 41 25.72 37.99 -13.10
C PHE A 41 25.77 37.36 -11.71
N ILE A 42 26.53 36.28 -11.53
CA ILE A 42 26.59 35.49 -10.30
C ILE A 42 28.06 35.36 -9.89
N ASP A 43 28.37 35.57 -8.61
CA ASP A 43 29.71 35.32 -8.10
C ASP A 43 30.09 33.85 -8.26
N PRO A 44 31.35 33.52 -8.62
CA PRO A 44 31.77 32.13 -8.89
C PRO A 44 31.42 31.13 -7.78
N GLU A 45 31.39 31.58 -6.52
CA GLU A 45 31.05 30.76 -5.35
C GLU A 45 29.54 30.45 -5.23
N ASP A 46 28.67 31.22 -5.87
CA ASP A 46 27.21 31.06 -5.85
C ASP A 46 26.67 30.35 -7.11
N ILE A 47 27.52 30.08 -8.11
CA ILE A 47 27.17 29.35 -9.34
C ILE A 47 26.72 27.92 -9.02
N PHE A 48 25.60 27.51 -9.61
CA PHE A 48 25.06 26.16 -9.48
C PHE A 48 24.47 25.69 -10.82
N HIS A 49 25.28 24.94 -11.56
CA HIS A 49 24.94 24.33 -12.85
C HIS A 49 24.30 22.94 -12.67
N VAL A 50 23.73 22.39 -13.75
CA VAL A 50 23.20 21.02 -13.76
C VAL A 50 24.29 20.02 -13.36
N ASP A 51 25.51 20.18 -13.87
CA ASP A 51 26.67 19.35 -13.51
C ASP A 51 26.96 19.35 -12.01
N ASP A 52 26.78 20.48 -11.33
CA ASP A 52 27.01 20.58 -9.89
C ASP A 52 25.96 19.79 -9.11
N ALA A 53 24.72 19.72 -9.61
CA ALA A 53 23.68 18.89 -9.02
C ALA A 53 24.04 17.39 -9.14
N PHE A 54 24.53 16.94 -10.29
CA PHE A 54 24.98 15.55 -10.47
C PHE A 54 26.24 15.22 -9.66
N LYS A 55 27.21 16.14 -9.59
CA LYS A 55 28.43 15.97 -8.77
C LYS A 55 28.10 15.88 -7.28
N THR A 56 27.25 16.78 -6.80
CA THR A 56 26.84 16.81 -5.38
C THR A 56 25.98 15.58 -5.04
N ALA A 57 25.13 15.14 -5.97
CA ALA A 57 24.40 13.90 -5.85
C ALA A 57 25.27 12.66 -6.07
N GLY A 58 26.56 12.77 -6.40
CA GLY A 58 27.45 11.70 -6.85
C GLY A 58 27.49 10.39 -6.04
N PRO A 59 27.28 10.37 -4.70
CA PRO A 59 27.04 9.12 -3.96
C PRO A 59 25.81 8.33 -4.44
N TYR A 60 24.94 8.97 -5.20
CA TYR A 60 23.63 8.53 -5.64
C TYR A 60 23.48 8.73 -7.16
N LYS A 61 22.98 7.73 -7.89
CA LYS A 61 22.81 7.88 -9.34
C LYS A 61 21.46 8.58 -9.63
N LEU A 62 21.45 9.86 -10.01
CA LEU A 62 20.21 10.51 -10.46
C LEU A 62 19.77 9.87 -11.79
N GLY A 63 18.56 9.30 -11.84
CA GLY A 63 18.01 8.71 -13.06
C GLY A 63 16.74 9.39 -13.57
N LEU A 64 16.15 10.29 -12.77
CA LEU A 64 15.05 11.16 -13.18
C LEU A 64 15.15 12.51 -12.47
N ILE A 65 14.99 13.61 -13.22
CA ILE A 65 14.77 14.95 -12.68
C ILE A 65 13.35 15.40 -13.02
N ILE A 66 12.62 15.85 -12.00
CA ILE A 66 11.29 16.45 -12.10
C ILE A 66 11.41 17.95 -11.83
N ASP A 67 11.19 18.75 -12.87
CA ASP A 67 11.19 20.21 -12.83
C ASP A 67 9.77 20.77 -12.64
N LEU A 68 9.53 21.42 -11.49
CA LEU A 68 8.24 22.01 -11.12
C LEU A 68 8.13 23.51 -11.46
N THR A 69 9.10 24.08 -12.19
CA THR A 69 9.08 25.48 -12.59
C THR A 69 8.16 25.69 -13.81
N LYS A 70 7.50 26.84 -13.89
CA LYS A 70 6.80 27.27 -15.12
C LYS A 70 7.77 27.75 -16.20
N SER A 71 8.94 28.26 -15.78
CA SER A 71 9.88 28.90 -16.69
C SER A 71 10.71 27.86 -17.43
N HIS A 72 10.97 28.10 -18.71
CA HIS A 72 11.89 27.30 -19.55
C HIS A 72 13.25 27.98 -19.73
N ARG A 73 13.51 29.06 -18.97
CA ARG A 73 14.67 29.93 -19.18
C ARG A 73 15.85 29.64 -18.27
N PHE A 74 15.79 28.65 -17.39
CA PHE A 74 16.82 28.46 -16.35
C PHE A 74 17.98 27.60 -16.84
N TYR A 75 17.70 26.44 -17.43
CA TYR A 75 18.71 25.58 -18.04
C TYR A 75 18.07 24.73 -19.15
N SER A 76 18.89 24.12 -19.99
CA SER A 76 18.41 23.25 -21.06
C SER A 76 18.17 21.83 -20.55
N ARG A 77 17.02 21.23 -20.90
CA ARG A 77 16.75 19.81 -20.62
C ARG A 77 17.82 18.86 -21.19
N ARG A 78 18.60 19.31 -22.19
CA ARG A 78 19.68 18.53 -22.81
C ARG A 78 20.81 18.26 -21.82
N GLU A 79 21.13 19.24 -20.99
CA GLU A 79 22.17 19.12 -19.95
C GLU A 79 21.84 18.00 -18.96
N VAL A 80 20.55 17.72 -18.69
CA VAL A 80 20.14 16.58 -17.85
C VAL A 80 20.26 15.26 -18.61
N THR A 81 19.79 15.21 -19.85
CA THR A 81 19.78 13.96 -20.64
C THR A 81 21.18 13.49 -21.04
N GLU A 82 22.17 14.39 -21.07
CA GLU A 82 23.59 14.06 -21.31
C GLU A 82 24.20 13.23 -20.15
N HIS A 83 23.61 13.28 -18.95
CA HIS A 83 24.00 12.47 -17.78
C HIS A 83 23.25 11.13 -17.67
N ASP A 84 22.68 10.59 -18.75
CA ASP A 84 21.84 9.37 -18.74
C ASP A 84 20.65 9.47 -17.76
N CYS A 85 20.15 10.69 -17.55
CA CYS A 85 19.05 10.98 -16.64
C CYS A 85 17.80 11.39 -17.41
N LYS A 86 16.65 10.82 -17.06
CA LYS A 86 15.36 11.23 -17.61
C LYS A 86 14.99 12.61 -17.08
N TYR A 87 14.26 13.37 -17.89
CA TYR A 87 13.79 14.71 -17.53
C TYR A 87 12.28 14.81 -17.78
N LEU A 88 11.54 15.27 -16.77
CA LEU A 88 10.12 15.59 -16.88
C LEU A 88 9.85 16.97 -16.27
N LYS A 89 9.06 17.80 -16.96
CA LYS A 89 8.59 19.08 -16.43
C LYS A 89 7.10 18.98 -16.09
N ILE A 90 6.74 19.35 -14.86
CA ILE A 90 5.34 19.49 -14.42
C ILE A 90 5.13 20.97 -14.12
N GLU A 91 4.49 21.68 -15.05
CA GLU A 91 4.38 23.14 -14.99
C GLU A 91 3.38 23.61 -13.92
N CYS A 92 3.82 23.75 -12.68
CA CYS A 92 3.04 24.43 -11.65
C CYS A 92 2.89 25.92 -12.02
N LYS A 93 1.68 26.47 -11.95
CA LYS A 93 1.38 27.87 -12.31
C LYS A 93 2.31 28.84 -11.56
N GLY A 94 2.59 29.98 -12.20
CA GLY A 94 3.33 31.09 -11.57
C GLY A 94 2.49 31.74 -10.46
N ASN A 95 3.07 32.72 -9.74
CA ASN A 95 2.42 33.43 -8.63
C ASN A 95 2.13 32.56 -7.40
N GLU A 96 2.95 31.53 -7.20
CA GLU A 96 2.98 30.79 -5.93
C GLU A 96 1.71 29.98 -5.62
N GLU A 97 0.88 29.71 -6.63
CA GLU A 97 -0.28 28.82 -6.52
C GLU A 97 0.14 27.38 -6.18
N ARG A 98 -0.69 26.75 -5.34
CA ARG A 98 -0.53 25.38 -4.84
C ARG A 98 -0.69 24.36 -5.98
N PRO A 99 0.04 23.22 -5.98
CA PRO A 99 -0.11 22.19 -7.00
C PRO A 99 -1.56 21.65 -7.09
N THR A 100 -2.09 21.53 -8.30
CA THR A 100 -3.44 20.97 -8.52
C THR A 100 -3.43 19.46 -8.29
N LEU A 101 -4.61 18.87 -8.06
CA LEU A 101 -4.74 17.41 -7.86
C LEU A 101 -4.22 16.62 -9.08
N GLU A 102 -4.50 17.09 -10.30
CA GLU A 102 -3.98 16.50 -11.53
C GLU A 102 -2.45 16.50 -11.59
N GLN A 103 -1.80 17.58 -11.14
CA GLN A 103 -0.33 17.68 -11.11
C GLN A 103 0.28 16.74 -10.08
N VAL A 104 -0.37 16.59 -8.92
CA VAL A 104 0.02 15.64 -7.88
C VAL A 104 -0.12 14.20 -8.38
N ASN A 105 -1.25 13.86 -9.02
CA ASN A 105 -1.48 12.52 -9.57
C ASN A 105 -0.47 12.18 -10.67
N LEU A 106 -0.15 13.14 -11.55
CA LEU A 106 0.89 12.97 -12.56
C LEU A 106 2.27 12.75 -11.93
N PHE A 107 2.62 13.53 -10.90
CA PHE A 107 3.86 13.36 -10.16
C PHE A 107 3.96 11.95 -9.56
N ILE A 108 2.91 11.50 -8.88
CA ILE A 108 2.82 10.16 -8.29
C ILE A 108 2.98 9.06 -9.35
N GLN A 109 2.22 9.15 -10.45
CA GLN A 109 2.27 8.17 -11.53
C GLN A 109 3.68 8.04 -12.11
N VAL A 110 4.35 9.17 -12.35
CA VAL A 110 5.70 9.20 -12.93
C VAL A 110 6.71 8.60 -11.97
N VAL A 111 6.64 8.94 -10.68
CA VAL A 111 7.52 8.40 -9.66
C VAL A 111 7.36 6.88 -9.57
N ASN A 112 6.13 6.38 -9.46
CA ASN A 112 5.87 4.95 -9.39
C ASN A 112 6.36 4.20 -10.64
N GLN A 113 6.04 4.72 -11.83
CA GLN A 113 6.53 4.15 -13.08
C GLN A 113 8.07 4.13 -13.13
N PHE A 114 8.73 5.17 -12.62
CA PHE A 114 10.18 5.22 -12.60
C PHE A 114 10.77 4.17 -11.65
N LEU A 115 10.25 4.08 -10.43
CA LEU A 115 10.71 3.13 -9.41
C LEU A 115 10.49 1.67 -9.82
N ASP A 116 9.33 1.35 -10.42
CA ASP A 116 9.01 0.01 -10.92
C ASP A 116 10.00 -0.45 -12.00
N ASN A 117 10.46 0.48 -12.84
CA ASN A 117 11.38 0.16 -13.94
C ASN A 117 12.87 0.21 -13.53
N ASN A 118 13.19 0.72 -12.33
CA ASN A 118 14.58 0.94 -11.89
C ASN A 118 14.78 0.56 -10.42
N PRO A 119 14.70 -0.74 -10.04
CA PRO A 119 14.92 -1.17 -8.67
C PRO A 119 16.37 -0.94 -8.22
N GLY A 120 16.58 -0.07 -7.24
CA GLY A 120 17.77 -0.05 -6.37
C GLY A 120 18.67 1.18 -6.46
N ASN A 121 19.19 1.53 -7.64
CA ASN A 121 20.33 2.46 -7.72
C ASN A 121 20.01 3.86 -8.20
N HIS A 122 18.90 4.07 -8.91
CA HIS A 122 18.56 5.38 -9.45
C HIS A 122 17.64 6.16 -8.53
N LYS A 123 17.94 7.45 -8.32
CA LYS A 123 17.18 8.37 -7.47
C LYS A 123 16.51 9.46 -8.29
N ILE A 124 15.51 10.10 -7.69
CA ILE A 124 14.68 11.13 -8.32
C ILE A 124 15.06 12.49 -7.74
N GLY A 125 15.60 13.35 -8.59
CA GLY A 125 15.81 14.75 -8.29
C GLY A 125 14.50 15.53 -8.46
N VAL A 126 14.12 16.35 -7.49
CA VAL A 126 12.91 17.19 -7.59
C VAL A 126 13.26 18.62 -7.25
N HIS A 127 12.94 19.56 -8.14
CA HIS A 127 13.19 20.97 -7.87
C HIS A 127 12.03 21.86 -8.31
N CYS A 128 11.93 23.01 -7.67
CA CYS A 128 11.19 24.16 -8.17
C CYS A 128 12.17 25.33 -8.30
N THR A 129 11.76 26.58 -8.13
CA THR A 129 12.70 27.71 -8.16
C THR A 129 13.71 27.62 -7.01
N HIS A 130 13.21 27.48 -5.77
CA HIS A 130 14.05 27.42 -4.57
C HIS A 130 14.20 26.01 -3.96
N GLY A 131 13.35 25.07 -4.37
CA GLY A 131 13.40 23.69 -3.87
C GLY A 131 12.70 23.44 -2.54
N PHE A 132 11.80 24.34 -2.09
CA PHE A 132 11.13 24.25 -0.78
C PHE A 132 9.62 24.01 -0.90
N ASN A 133 8.81 25.04 -1.18
CA ASN A 133 7.35 24.91 -1.05
C ASN A 133 6.71 23.92 -2.05
N ARG A 134 6.86 24.13 -3.36
CA ARG A 134 6.29 23.21 -4.39
C ARG A 134 6.95 21.84 -4.38
N THR A 135 8.27 21.81 -4.18
CA THR A 135 9.06 20.58 -4.08
C THR A 135 8.60 19.75 -2.87
N GLY A 136 8.52 20.38 -1.70
CA GLY A 136 8.04 19.78 -0.48
C GLY A 136 6.61 19.32 -0.61
N PHE A 137 5.72 20.13 -1.19
CA PHE A 137 4.32 19.74 -1.41
C PHE A 137 4.20 18.45 -2.23
N MET A 138 4.89 18.35 -3.37
CA MET A 138 4.85 17.16 -4.22
C MET A 138 5.43 15.93 -3.52
N ILE A 139 6.57 16.10 -2.84
CA ILE A 139 7.21 15.00 -2.10
C ILE A 139 6.31 14.55 -0.95
N VAL A 140 5.82 15.47 -0.11
CA VAL A 140 4.89 15.17 0.99
C VAL A 140 3.63 14.48 0.47
N ALA A 141 3.02 14.98 -0.60
CA ALA A 141 1.84 14.34 -1.20
C ALA A 141 2.13 12.90 -1.64
N TYR A 142 3.32 12.61 -2.19
CA TYR A 142 3.74 11.24 -2.51
C TYR A 142 3.96 10.39 -1.26
N LEU A 143 4.64 10.93 -0.24
CA LEU A 143 4.87 10.23 1.03
C LEU A 143 3.55 9.84 1.69
N VAL A 144 2.55 10.71 1.65
CA VAL A 144 1.23 10.42 2.22
C VAL A 144 0.42 9.49 1.32
N GLY A 145 0.28 9.81 0.04
CA GLY A 145 -0.60 9.09 -0.89
C GLY A 145 -0.09 7.69 -1.29
N GLU A 146 1.22 7.48 -1.40
CA GLU A 146 1.80 6.22 -1.90
C GLU A 146 2.57 5.44 -0.84
N LEU A 147 3.13 6.13 0.16
CA LEU A 147 3.92 5.49 1.22
C LEU A 147 3.20 5.45 2.58
N ASN A 148 1.97 5.98 2.66
CA ASN A 148 1.11 5.98 3.84
C ASN A 148 1.72 6.64 5.08
N TYR A 149 2.53 7.69 4.91
CA TYR A 149 2.97 8.53 6.03
C TYR A 149 1.83 9.44 6.49
N GLY A 150 1.79 9.77 7.80
CA GLY A 150 0.99 10.90 8.27
C GLY A 150 1.51 12.21 7.69
N VAL A 151 0.62 13.15 7.33
CA VAL A 151 1.00 14.43 6.71
C VAL A 151 1.97 15.24 7.57
N ASP A 152 1.81 15.20 8.89
CA ASP A 152 2.69 15.81 9.88
C ASP A 152 4.11 15.23 9.83
N ILE A 153 4.23 13.89 9.81
CA ILE A 153 5.52 13.20 9.73
C ILE A 153 6.14 13.42 8.35
N ALA A 154 5.36 13.40 7.28
CA ALA A 154 5.85 13.66 5.94
C ALA A 154 6.39 15.09 5.78
N VAL A 155 5.69 16.09 6.34
CA VAL A 155 6.17 17.47 6.42
C VAL A 155 7.47 17.55 7.24
N GLN A 156 7.54 16.85 8.39
CA GLN A 156 8.75 16.83 9.21
C GLN A 156 9.93 16.16 8.50
N ILE A 157 9.73 15.02 7.81
CA ILE A 157 10.77 14.35 7.02
C ILE A 157 11.32 15.29 5.95
N PHE A 158 10.45 16.04 5.27
CA PHE A 158 10.89 17.03 4.30
C PHE A 158 11.64 18.19 4.97
N ALA A 159 11.18 18.67 6.14
CA ALA A 159 11.83 19.73 6.89
C ALA A 159 13.23 19.33 7.39
N ASP A 160 13.39 18.11 7.87
CA ASP A 160 14.68 17.58 8.33
C ASP A 160 15.67 17.44 7.17
N ALA A 161 15.21 16.93 6.02
CA ALA A 161 16.05 16.78 4.84
C ALA A 161 16.32 18.10 4.12
N ARG A 162 15.45 19.09 4.26
CA ARG A 162 15.56 20.39 3.59
C ARG A 162 15.16 21.54 4.51
N PRO A 163 15.96 21.86 5.54
CA PRO A 163 15.60 22.87 6.54
C PRO A 163 15.35 24.26 5.94
N PRO A 164 14.28 24.97 6.34
CA PRO A 164 13.34 24.64 7.43
C PRO A 164 12.11 23.82 6.99
N GLY A 165 12.08 23.33 5.74
CA GLY A 165 10.92 22.68 5.14
C GLY A 165 10.02 23.65 4.36
N ILE A 166 8.72 23.36 4.34
CA ILE A 166 7.72 24.21 3.70
C ILE A 166 7.47 25.41 4.61
N TYR A 167 7.90 26.59 4.20
CA TYR A 167 7.81 27.82 4.99
C TYR A 167 6.62 28.71 4.62
N LYS A 168 5.70 28.19 3.80
CA LYS A 168 4.49 28.89 3.41
C LYS A 168 3.25 28.23 3.99
N THR A 169 2.48 29.02 4.73
CA THR A 169 1.29 28.56 5.44
C THR A 169 0.24 27.97 4.51
N ASP A 170 -0.03 28.60 3.36
CA ASP A 170 -1.05 28.15 2.41
C ASP A 170 -0.75 26.76 1.81
N TYR A 171 0.53 26.40 1.67
CA TYR A 171 0.95 25.07 1.24
C TYR A 171 0.76 24.02 2.33
N LEU A 172 1.09 24.37 3.58
CA LEU A 172 0.89 23.49 4.73
C LEU A 172 -0.62 23.26 4.97
N GLU A 173 -1.42 24.33 5.02
CA GLU A 173 -2.87 24.24 5.18
C GLU A 173 -3.52 23.37 4.11
N ASP A 174 -3.11 23.47 2.85
CA ASP A 174 -3.65 22.64 1.76
C ASP A 174 -3.22 21.16 1.89
N LEU A 175 -1.98 20.88 2.30
CA LEU A 175 -1.56 19.51 2.61
C LEU A 175 -2.39 18.91 3.75
N PHE A 176 -2.61 19.67 4.82
CA PHE A 176 -3.40 19.23 5.97
C PHE A 176 -4.90 19.17 5.64
N THR A 177 -5.41 20.02 4.76
CA THR A 177 -6.80 19.93 4.26
C THR A 177 -7.02 18.68 3.40
N ARG A 178 -6.05 18.34 2.54
CA ARG A 178 -6.17 17.18 1.63
C ARG A 178 -5.92 15.84 2.31
N TYR A 179 -5.01 15.81 3.28
CA TYR A 179 -4.46 14.56 3.80
C TYR A 179 -4.49 14.42 5.33
N GLY A 180 -5.08 15.38 6.05
CA GLY A 180 -5.10 15.39 7.51
C GLY A 180 -6.22 16.26 8.09
N CYS A 181 -5.91 16.96 9.18
CA CYS A 181 -6.81 17.82 9.93
C CYS A 181 -6.21 19.24 9.95
N ILE A 182 -6.95 20.28 9.56
CA ILE A 182 -6.38 21.64 9.45
C ILE A 182 -5.97 22.19 10.82
N GLU A 183 -6.62 21.72 11.88
CA GLU A 183 -6.36 22.06 13.28
C GLU A 183 -4.98 21.56 13.76
N ASP A 184 -4.43 20.52 13.13
CA ASP A 184 -3.11 19.95 13.44
C ASP A 184 -1.99 20.55 12.56
N CYS A 185 -2.32 21.51 11.69
CA CYS A 185 -1.34 22.14 10.81
C CYS A 185 -0.29 22.90 11.64
N PRO A 186 1.00 22.55 11.55
CA PRO A 186 2.03 23.28 12.26
C PRO A 186 2.10 24.73 11.73
N PRO A 187 2.43 25.71 12.59
CA PRO A 187 2.69 27.05 12.12
C PRO A 187 3.86 27.01 11.13
N ALA A 188 3.77 27.79 10.06
CA ALA A 188 4.87 27.89 9.11
C ALA A 188 6.15 28.32 9.84
N PRO A 189 7.29 27.64 9.59
CA PRO A 189 8.55 28.01 10.20
C PRO A 189 8.94 29.46 9.81
N PRO A 190 9.76 30.13 10.63
CA PRO A 190 10.23 31.47 10.31
C PRO A 190 10.90 31.48 8.94
N LEU A 191 10.71 32.57 8.20
CA LEU A 191 11.35 32.77 6.91
C LEU A 191 12.87 32.63 7.09
N PRO A 192 13.55 31.78 6.29
CA PRO A 192 14.99 31.65 6.36
C PRO A 192 15.70 32.99 6.17
N ASP A 193 16.89 33.15 6.75
CA ASP A 193 17.65 34.41 6.68
C ASP A 193 17.94 34.85 5.24
N TRP A 194 18.11 33.89 4.32
CA TRP A 194 18.29 34.15 2.88
C TRP A 194 17.02 34.65 2.17
N CYS A 195 15.87 34.68 2.86
CA CYS A 195 14.64 35.30 2.38
C CYS A 195 14.50 36.78 2.79
N ALA A 196 15.28 37.27 3.75
CA ALA A 196 15.24 38.67 4.17
C ALA A 196 15.89 39.55 3.09
N GLU A 197 15.22 40.67 2.77
CA GLU A 197 15.72 41.64 1.80
C GLU A 197 16.96 42.35 2.37
N ASP A 198 18.07 42.30 1.64
CA ASP A 198 19.06 43.37 1.70
C ASP A 198 18.35 44.68 1.32
N GLY A 199 18.42 45.66 2.22
CA GLY A 199 17.61 46.87 2.18
C GLY A 199 17.83 47.79 0.99
N GLU A 200 16.79 48.60 0.77
CA GLU A 200 16.79 49.94 0.19
C GLU A 200 17.43 50.14 -1.19
N TYR A 201 16.61 50.08 -2.25
CA TYR A 201 16.59 51.18 -3.23
C TYR A 201 15.16 51.53 -3.63
N SER A 202 14.75 52.67 -3.08
CA SER A 202 13.59 53.52 -3.32
C SER A 202 12.97 53.46 -4.74
N SER A 203 11.64 53.36 -4.70
CA SER A 203 10.63 53.85 -5.65
C SER A 203 11.08 54.58 -6.91
N HIS A 204 10.61 54.11 -8.08
CA HIS A 204 9.98 54.96 -9.11
C HIS A 204 9.06 54.15 -10.05
N VAL A 205 7.76 54.36 -9.88
CA VAL A 205 6.71 54.32 -10.92
C VAL A 205 6.30 55.80 -11.12
N PRO A 206 5.80 56.34 -12.26
CA PRO A 206 5.18 55.71 -13.45
C PRO A 206 5.66 56.27 -14.81
N PHE A 207 5.21 55.70 -15.95
CA PHE A 207 4.33 56.43 -16.90
C PHE A 207 3.82 55.55 -18.06
N LYS A 208 2.49 55.59 -18.27
CA LYS A 208 1.76 55.16 -19.47
C LYS A 208 1.94 56.18 -20.62
N ARG A 209 1.95 55.70 -21.87
CA ARG A 209 1.42 56.28 -23.15
C ARG A 209 2.24 55.67 -24.30
N LYS A 210 1.77 55.42 -25.52
CA LYS A 210 0.48 55.49 -26.24
C LYS A 210 0.72 54.72 -27.55
N ASN A 211 -0.34 54.20 -28.16
CA ASN A 211 -0.34 53.71 -29.55
C ASN A 211 0.25 54.73 -30.53
N GLU A 212 0.91 54.24 -31.57
CA GLU A 212 0.70 54.73 -32.94
C GLU A 212 1.06 53.63 -33.95
N ASP A 213 0.14 53.43 -34.88
CA ASP A 213 0.25 52.62 -36.09
C ASP A 213 1.44 53.04 -36.95
N LEU A 214 1.91 52.12 -37.80
CA LEU A 214 2.10 52.40 -39.23
C LEU A 214 2.36 51.10 -39.99
N SER A 215 1.53 50.91 -41.00
CA SER A 215 1.49 49.87 -42.03
C SER A 215 2.74 49.85 -42.92
N LYS A 216 3.00 48.68 -43.53
CA LYS A 216 3.35 48.56 -44.96
C LYS A 216 3.31 47.09 -45.41
N ASP A 217 2.32 46.81 -46.25
CA ASP A 217 2.30 45.69 -47.19
C ASP A 217 3.48 45.78 -48.15
N PHE A 218 3.99 44.63 -48.62
CA PHE A 218 4.11 44.35 -50.06
C PHE A 218 4.27 42.84 -50.29
N ASN A 219 3.54 42.40 -51.30
CA ASN A 219 3.31 41.04 -51.77
C ASN A 219 4.27 40.70 -52.91
N GLU A 220 4.44 39.41 -53.21
CA GLU A 220 4.90 38.74 -54.45
C GLU A 220 5.92 37.62 -54.17
N GLN A 221 5.98 36.50 -54.87
CA GLN A 221 5.03 35.70 -55.63
C GLN A 221 5.77 34.37 -55.89
N GLU A 222 4.99 33.30 -55.91
CA GLU A 222 5.26 31.94 -56.37
C GLU A 222 6.46 31.70 -57.33
N THR A 223 7.08 30.51 -57.21
CA THR A 223 7.04 29.51 -58.29
C THR A 223 7.54 28.13 -57.83
N VAL A 224 6.77 27.11 -58.19
CA VAL A 224 7.03 25.66 -58.06
C VAL A 224 7.32 25.12 -59.47
N PRO A 225 8.06 24.00 -59.63
CA PRO A 225 7.44 22.77 -60.16
C PRO A 225 7.94 21.52 -59.38
N SER A 226 7.09 20.60 -58.87
CA SER A 226 6.42 19.46 -59.55
C SER A 226 7.42 18.54 -60.29
N LYS A 227 7.45 17.20 -60.27
CA LYS A 227 6.49 16.10 -59.99
C LYS A 227 7.31 14.78 -60.19
N THR A 228 7.13 13.68 -59.45
CA THR A 228 6.56 12.34 -59.85
C THR A 228 7.37 11.23 -59.14
N SER A 229 6.80 10.44 -58.23
CA SER A 229 6.15 9.12 -58.37
C SER A 229 7.03 7.95 -58.83
N ARG A 230 7.09 6.87 -58.01
CA ARG A 230 6.91 5.45 -58.41
C ARG A 230 6.90 4.49 -57.20
N LEU A 231 6.12 3.43 -57.37
CA LEU A 231 5.66 2.42 -56.42
C LEU A 231 6.64 1.25 -56.17
N SER A 232 6.35 0.56 -55.05
CA SER A 232 6.33 -0.91 -54.79
C SER A 232 7.59 -1.76 -54.88
N ASN A 233 7.81 -2.58 -53.84
CA ASN A 233 7.68 -4.05 -53.99
C ASN A 233 7.47 -4.78 -52.66
N TYR A 234 6.57 -5.76 -52.73
CA TYR A 234 6.26 -6.82 -51.77
C TYR A 234 7.43 -7.80 -51.61
N ASN A 235 7.49 -8.49 -50.47
CA ASN A 235 7.76 -9.93 -50.42
C ASN A 235 7.10 -10.52 -49.17
N GLU A 236 6.14 -11.42 -49.41
CA GLU A 236 5.60 -12.40 -48.47
C GLU A 236 6.59 -13.56 -48.34
N GLU A 237 6.63 -14.23 -47.17
CA GLU A 237 6.77 -15.69 -47.17
C GLU A 237 6.23 -16.34 -45.89
N SER A 238 5.10 -17.02 -46.10
CA SER A 238 4.61 -18.29 -45.54
C SER A 238 4.41 -18.51 -44.02
N VAL A 239 3.15 -18.81 -43.75
CA VAL A 239 2.51 -19.24 -42.52
C VAL A 239 2.62 -20.77 -42.35
N HIS A 240 3.07 -21.23 -41.17
CA HIS A 240 2.81 -22.58 -40.67
C HIS A 240 1.86 -22.49 -39.47
N ILE A 241 0.60 -22.90 -39.66
CA ILE A 241 -0.41 -23.03 -38.60
C ILE A 241 -0.21 -24.39 -37.94
N SER A 242 0.42 -24.38 -36.76
CA SER A 242 0.23 -25.39 -35.74
C SER A 242 -0.72 -24.79 -34.70
N ILE A 243 -1.89 -25.40 -34.50
CA ILE A 243 -2.85 -25.02 -33.46
C ILE A 243 -2.34 -25.57 -32.12
N PRO A 244 -2.05 -24.74 -31.08
CA PRO A 244 -1.88 -25.22 -29.72
C PRO A 244 -3.12 -24.81 -28.91
N SER A 245 -3.87 -25.82 -28.48
CA SER A 245 -4.98 -25.74 -27.54
C SER A 245 -4.49 -25.45 -26.11
N SER A 246 -3.95 -24.25 -25.84
CA SER A 246 -3.69 -23.80 -24.46
C SER A 246 -4.26 -22.41 -24.25
N LYS A 247 -5.35 -22.30 -23.48
CA LYS A 247 -5.73 -21.01 -22.89
C LYS A 247 -4.54 -20.52 -22.09
N SER A 248 -3.87 -19.45 -22.52
CA SER A 248 -2.77 -18.87 -21.74
C SER A 248 -3.37 -18.17 -20.53
N PHE A 249 -3.30 -18.81 -19.37
CA PHE A 249 -3.69 -18.20 -18.12
C PHE A 249 -2.68 -17.09 -17.73
N PRO A 250 -3.09 -16.07 -16.95
CA PRO A 250 -2.16 -15.09 -16.40
C PRO A 250 -1.06 -15.78 -15.57
N PRO A 251 0.10 -15.13 -15.36
CA PRO A 251 1.15 -15.72 -14.55
C PRO A 251 0.66 -15.97 -13.10
N PRO A 252 1.04 -17.10 -12.47
CA PRO A 252 0.69 -17.38 -11.09
C PRO A 252 1.33 -16.35 -10.14
N PRO A 253 0.85 -16.28 -8.87
CA PRO A 253 1.47 -15.43 -7.86
C PRO A 253 2.97 -15.73 -7.70
N GLN A 254 3.75 -14.68 -7.45
CA GLN A 254 5.19 -14.82 -7.20
C GLN A 254 5.45 -15.28 -5.76
N GLY A 255 6.38 -16.22 -5.58
CA GLY A 255 6.75 -16.78 -4.29
C GLY A 255 6.35 -18.26 -4.15
N ASN A 256 6.57 -18.82 -2.97
CA ASN A 256 6.19 -20.19 -2.64
C ASN A 256 4.91 -20.18 -1.79
N PRO A 257 3.93 -21.05 -2.07
CA PRO A 257 2.80 -21.25 -1.18
C PRO A 257 3.29 -21.68 0.21
N ASP A 258 2.78 -21.02 1.24
CA ASP A 258 3.08 -21.31 2.63
C ASP A 258 1.75 -21.53 3.37
N PHE A 259 1.28 -22.78 3.33
CA PHE A 259 0.06 -23.14 4.05
C PHE A 259 0.35 -23.30 5.53
N MET A 260 -0.63 -22.92 6.38
CA MET A 260 -0.48 -22.98 7.82
C MET A 260 0.03 -24.35 8.30
N GLU A 261 1.18 -24.34 8.98
CA GLU A 261 1.81 -25.54 9.54
C GLU A 261 0.88 -26.20 10.59
N GLY A 262 0.91 -27.53 10.67
CA GLY A 262 0.07 -28.30 11.60
C GLY A 262 -1.34 -28.61 11.11
N VAL A 263 -1.74 -28.11 9.93
CA VAL A 263 -3.03 -28.43 9.32
C VAL A 263 -2.86 -29.51 8.25
N SER A 264 -3.43 -30.69 8.48
CA SER A 264 -3.44 -31.82 7.53
C SER A 264 -4.72 -31.84 6.69
N LYS A 265 -4.76 -32.68 5.63
CA LYS A 265 -5.90 -32.84 4.70
C LYS A 265 -6.27 -31.57 3.93
N VAL A 266 -5.27 -30.80 3.51
CA VAL A 266 -5.43 -29.69 2.58
C VAL A 266 -4.34 -29.80 1.53
N ASP A 267 -4.74 -29.83 0.26
CA ASP A 267 -3.84 -29.90 -0.87
C ASP A 267 -3.41 -28.50 -1.30
N VAL A 268 -2.10 -28.32 -1.49
CA VAL A 268 -1.54 -27.12 -2.13
C VAL A 268 -1.66 -27.32 -3.64
N LEU A 269 -2.54 -26.56 -4.29
CA LEU A 269 -2.72 -26.70 -5.74
C LEU A 269 -1.48 -26.22 -6.50
N ALA A 270 -1.25 -26.79 -7.69
CA ALA A 270 -0.33 -26.18 -8.64
C ALA A 270 -0.88 -24.80 -9.03
N GLN A 271 -0.15 -23.74 -8.72
CA GLN A 271 -0.67 -22.37 -8.76
C GLN A 271 -0.93 -21.87 -10.18
N ASP A 272 -0.33 -22.53 -11.16
CA ASP A 272 -0.52 -22.37 -12.60
C ASP A 272 -1.64 -23.24 -13.18
N SER A 273 -2.22 -24.16 -12.38
CA SER A 273 -3.30 -25.04 -12.84
C SER A 273 -4.57 -24.27 -13.27
N PRO A 274 -5.38 -24.83 -14.17
CA PRO A 274 -6.68 -24.25 -14.54
C PRO A 274 -7.61 -24.08 -13.34
N GLU A 275 -7.60 -25.03 -12.40
CA GLU A 275 -8.44 -25.01 -11.19
C GLU A 275 -8.06 -23.84 -10.26
N ALA A 276 -6.77 -23.63 -10.02
CA ALA A 276 -6.30 -22.49 -9.22
C ALA A 276 -6.64 -21.15 -9.87
N HIS A 277 -6.54 -21.06 -11.21
CA HIS A 277 -6.93 -19.87 -11.95
C HIS A 277 -8.43 -19.58 -11.88
N GLU A 278 -9.26 -20.59 -12.07
CA GLU A 278 -10.72 -20.47 -11.96
C GLU A 278 -11.14 -20.01 -10.56
N ALA A 279 -10.53 -20.57 -9.51
CA ALA A 279 -10.80 -20.19 -8.13
C ALA A 279 -10.46 -18.70 -7.87
N ARG A 280 -9.29 -18.22 -8.34
CA ARG A 280 -8.91 -16.80 -8.19
C ARG A 280 -9.84 -15.87 -8.96
N ASP A 281 -10.15 -16.21 -10.20
CA ASP A 281 -10.97 -15.39 -11.09
C ASP A 281 -12.42 -15.29 -10.57
N LEU A 282 -12.99 -16.41 -10.11
CA LEU A 282 -14.30 -16.38 -9.46
C LEU A 282 -14.27 -15.60 -8.14
N ALA A 283 -13.26 -15.81 -7.30
CA ALA A 283 -13.13 -15.05 -6.05
C ALA A 283 -13.06 -13.53 -6.30
N ASP A 284 -12.29 -13.08 -7.31
CA ASP A 284 -12.22 -11.67 -7.70
C ASP A 284 -13.58 -11.13 -8.18
N ARG A 285 -14.32 -11.91 -8.98
CA ARG A 285 -15.70 -11.53 -9.38
C ARG A 285 -16.65 -11.41 -8.20
N LEU A 286 -16.64 -12.37 -7.27
CA LEU A 286 -17.51 -12.35 -6.09
C LEU A 286 -17.11 -11.20 -5.15
N CYS A 287 -15.81 -10.92 -5.00
CA CYS A 287 -15.32 -9.73 -4.29
C CYS A 287 -15.90 -8.44 -4.90
N LYS A 288 -15.79 -8.26 -6.22
CA LYS A 288 -16.33 -7.07 -6.91
C LYS A 288 -17.84 -6.97 -6.79
N MET A 289 -18.55 -8.10 -6.84
CA MET A 289 -20.00 -8.14 -6.72
C MET A 289 -20.46 -7.70 -5.32
N GLY A 290 -19.84 -8.24 -4.27
CA GLY A 290 -20.25 -8.04 -2.88
C GLY A 290 -19.62 -6.84 -2.17
N GLY A 291 -18.46 -6.36 -2.62
CA GLY A 291 -17.66 -5.37 -1.88
C GLY A 291 -17.75 -3.93 -2.41
N PHE A 292 -17.31 -3.01 -1.55
CA PHE A 292 -17.11 -1.60 -1.85
C PHE A 292 -15.62 -1.25 -1.95
N VAL A 293 -15.27 -0.15 -2.60
CA VAL A 293 -13.92 0.39 -2.69
C VAL A 293 -13.94 1.88 -2.34
N TYR A 294 -12.88 2.35 -1.69
CA TYR A 294 -12.66 3.78 -1.51
C TYR A 294 -12.00 4.36 -2.77
N LEU A 295 -12.63 5.37 -3.36
CA LEU A 295 -12.07 6.21 -4.42
C LEU A 295 -12.19 7.66 -3.95
N GLU A 296 -11.07 8.37 -3.87
CA GLU A 296 -11.03 9.78 -3.45
C GLU A 296 -11.71 10.06 -2.09
N GLY A 297 -11.62 9.10 -1.15
CA GLY A 297 -12.22 9.19 0.19
C GLY A 297 -13.72 8.90 0.24
N GLN A 298 -14.37 8.64 -0.90
CA GLN A 298 -15.77 8.24 -0.99
C GLN A 298 -15.90 6.74 -1.26
N LEU A 299 -17.00 6.16 -0.79
CA LEU A 299 -17.24 4.73 -0.87
C LEU A 299 -18.13 4.41 -2.08
N PHE A 300 -17.63 3.57 -2.99
CA PHE A 300 -18.36 3.15 -4.19
C PHE A 300 -18.50 1.63 -4.25
N ALA A 301 -19.63 1.15 -4.78
CA ALA A 301 -19.77 -0.27 -5.06
C ALA A 301 -18.71 -0.69 -6.10
N ALA A 302 -18.02 -1.80 -5.88
CA ALA A 302 -16.92 -2.19 -6.74
C ALA A 302 -17.37 -2.51 -8.19
N THR A 303 -18.64 -2.86 -8.41
CA THR A 303 -19.25 -3.01 -9.74
C THR A 303 -19.42 -1.70 -10.50
N ASP A 304 -19.59 -0.58 -9.80
CA ASP A 304 -19.98 0.69 -10.41
C ASP A 304 -18.73 1.47 -10.86
N SER A 305 -17.58 1.18 -10.25
CA SER A 305 -16.27 1.69 -10.66
C SER A 305 -15.79 1.16 -12.03
N THR A 306 -16.42 0.11 -12.57
CA THR A 306 -16.15 -0.40 -13.92
C THR A 306 -17.06 0.21 -15.00
N SER A 307 -18.23 0.72 -14.63
CA SER A 307 -19.25 1.19 -15.59
C SER A 307 -18.97 2.54 -16.26
N GLU A 308 -18.08 3.39 -15.71
CA GLU A 308 -17.71 4.64 -16.40
C GLU A 308 -16.75 4.42 -17.61
N ASN A 309 -16.26 3.20 -17.83
CA ASN A 309 -15.43 2.84 -18.99
C ASN A 309 -16.10 1.82 -19.95
N GLU A 310 -17.39 1.53 -19.78
CA GLU A 310 -18.11 0.48 -20.55
C GLU A 310 -19.08 1.00 -21.61
N GLN A 311 -19.09 2.31 -21.92
CA GLN A 311 -19.95 2.89 -22.97
C GLN A 311 -19.31 3.01 -24.37
N GLU A 312 -18.24 2.26 -24.68
CA GLU A 312 -17.76 2.10 -26.05
C GLU A 312 -17.73 0.63 -26.52
N SER A 313 -18.86 0.24 -27.14
CA SER A 313 -18.99 -0.69 -28.27
C SER A 313 -18.51 -2.15 -28.14
N THR A 314 -19.48 -3.03 -28.41
CA THR A 314 -19.56 -4.49 -28.26
C THR A 314 -18.70 -5.32 -29.24
N ILE A 315 -17.48 -4.90 -29.58
CA ILE A 315 -16.62 -5.66 -30.54
C ILE A 315 -15.20 -5.94 -29.98
N ALA A 316 -14.86 -5.49 -28.77
CA ALA A 316 -13.49 -5.55 -28.24
C ALA A 316 -13.20 -6.63 -27.17
N GLU A 317 -14.11 -7.59 -26.92
CA GLU A 317 -13.93 -8.58 -25.85
C GLU A 317 -12.87 -9.66 -26.15
N ALA A 318 -12.51 -9.89 -27.42
CA ALA A 318 -11.47 -10.86 -27.77
C ALA A 318 -10.03 -10.32 -27.63
N ASN A 319 -9.84 -9.00 -27.62
CA ASN A 319 -8.51 -8.38 -27.72
C ASN A 319 -7.99 -7.72 -26.42
N ARG A 320 -8.81 -7.65 -25.35
CA ARG A 320 -8.39 -7.08 -24.04
C ARG A 320 -7.66 -8.08 -23.12
N SER A 321 -7.79 -9.39 -23.35
CA SER A 321 -7.17 -10.45 -22.54
C SER A 321 -5.63 -10.44 -22.58
N ASN A 322 -5.02 -9.89 -23.63
CA ASN A 322 -3.56 -9.86 -23.78
C ASN A 322 -2.84 -8.63 -23.18
N LYS A 323 -3.55 -7.63 -22.64
CA LYS A 323 -2.92 -6.42 -22.04
C LYS A 323 -3.09 -6.29 -20.52
N LEU A 324 -3.92 -7.09 -19.87
CA LEU A 324 -4.09 -7.07 -18.41
C LEU A 324 -3.04 -7.92 -17.65
N SER A 325 -2.17 -8.66 -18.35
CA SER A 325 -1.31 -9.71 -17.77
C SER A 325 -0.05 -9.25 -17.02
N ARG A 326 0.09 -7.95 -16.71
CA ARG A 326 1.29 -7.40 -16.05
C ARG A 326 1.06 -6.71 -14.70
N ARG A 327 -0.16 -6.69 -14.17
CA ARG A 327 -0.41 -6.17 -12.82
C ARG A 327 -0.23 -7.31 -11.79
N PRO A 328 0.53 -7.12 -10.71
CA PRO A 328 0.67 -8.13 -9.67
C PRO A 328 -0.71 -8.45 -9.06
N LEU A 329 -0.98 -9.74 -8.85
CA LEU A 329 -2.21 -10.21 -8.20
C LEU A 329 -2.28 -9.62 -6.78
N ARG A 330 -3.25 -8.73 -6.55
CA ARG A 330 -3.47 -8.10 -5.24
C ARG A 330 -4.62 -8.78 -4.53
N PHE A 331 -4.38 -9.19 -3.29
CA PHE A 331 -5.43 -9.74 -2.42
C PHE A 331 -6.51 -8.69 -2.15
N LYS A 332 -7.78 -9.08 -2.30
CA LYS A 332 -8.92 -8.17 -2.28
C LYS A 332 -9.66 -8.08 -0.95
N GLY A 333 -9.42 -8.99 0.00
CA GLY A 333 -10.09 -8.96 1.30
C GLY A 333 -9.76 -7.70 2.12
N SER A 334 -10.72 -7.26 2.95
CA SER A 334 -10.65 -6.06 3.79
C SER A 334 -9.42 -6.04 4.71
N GLN A 335 -8.57 -5.02 4.67
CA GLN A 335 -7.37 -4.93 5.51
C GLN A 335 -7.58 -3.91 6.64
N PRO A 336 -7.52 -4.33 7.91
CA PRO A 336 -7.67 -3.42 9.03
C PRO A 336 -6.43 -2.55 9.25
N VAL A 337 -6.65 -1.32 9.72
CA VAL A 337 -5.62 -0.34 10.07
C VAL A 337 -5.31 -0.37 11.56
N SER A 338 -4.06 -0.13 11.96
CA SER A 338 -3.69 -0.11 13.38
C SER A 338 -4.37 1.06 14.11
N ILE A 339 -4.77 0.86 15.36
CA ILE A 339 -5.22 1.96 16.22
C ILE A 339 -4.06 2.94 16.43
N THR A 340 -4.39 4.23 16.33
CA THR A 340 -3.55 5.39 16.61
C THR A 340 -4.33 6.38 17.47
N GLN A 341 -3.66 7.36 18.07
CA GLN A 341 -4.35 8.42 18.83
C GLN A 341 -5.37 9.20 17.98
N ARG A 342 -5.20 9.22 16.65
CA ARG A 342 -6.10 9.92 15.73
C ARG A 342 -7.37 9.13 15.41
N ASN A 343 -7.22 7.85 15.07
CA ASN A 343 -8.37 7.03 14.65
C ASN A 343 -9.14 6.40 15.83
N ILE A 344 -8.57 6.41 17.05
CA ILE A 344 -9.27 5.89 18.24
C ILE A 344 -10.56 6.68 18.54
N ALA A 345 -10.62 7.96 18.15
CA ALA A 345 -11.82 8.77 18.26
C ALA A 345 -13.02 8.17 17.48
N ALA A 346 -12.77 7.38 16.44
CA ALA A 346 -13.83 6.67 15.72
C ALA A 346 -14.59 5.68 16.63
N LEU A 347 -13.94 5.08 17.63
CA LEU A 347 -14.59 4.18 18.59
C LEU A 347 -15.59 4.91 19.50
N VAL A 348 -15.47 6.23 19.64
CA VAL A 348 -16.39 7.07 20.43
C VAL A 348 -17.50 7.62 19.54
N ASN A 349 -17.16 7.98 18.30
CA ASN A 349 -18.05 8.71 17.40
C ASN A 349 -18.90 7.81 16.48
N SER A 350 -18.68 6.49 16.50
CA SER A 350 -19.37 5.55 15.60
C SER A 350 -19.64 4.22 16.29
N ASP A 351 -20.59 3.47 15.74
CA ASP A 351 -20.97 2.17 16.28
C ASP A 351 -19.91 1.11 15.93
N TYR A 352 -19.29 0.55 16.96
CA TYR A 352 -18.32 -0.53 16.82
C TYR A 352 -18.71 -1.74 17.66
N CYS A 353 -18.33 -2.90 17.16
CA CYS A 353 -18.25 -4.13 17.93
C CYS A 353 -16.79 -4.59 18.00
N VAL A 354 -16.48 -5.41 19.00
CA VAL A 354 -15.11 -5.82 19.30
C VAL A 354 -15.00 -7.34 19.35
N SER A 355 -13.88 -7.86 18.85
CA SER A 355 -13.49 -9.26 18.98
C SER A 355 -12.01 -9.36 19.28
N TYR A 356 -11.58 -10.52 19.77
CA TYR A 356 -10.15 -10.80 19.91
C TYR A 356 -9.49 -10.94 18.53
N LYS A 357 -8.24 -10.52 18.41
CA LYS A 357 -7.41 -10.81 17.24
C LYS A 357 -6.78 -12.17 17.48
N ALA A 358 -7.14 -13.16 16.67
CA ALA A 358 -6.54 -14.48 16.79
C ALA A 358 -5.13 -14.45 16.16
N ASP A 359 -4.28 -15.33 16.65
CA ASP A 359 -2.99 -15.62 16.04
C ASP A 359 -3.16 -16.80 15.06
N GLY A 360 -3.67 -16.48 13.87
CA GLY A 360 -3.93 -17.46 12.82
C GLY A 360 -3.53 -16.96 11.44
N THR A 361 -3.77 -17.81 10.44
CA THR A 361 -3.52 -17.45 9.04
C THR A 361 -4.82 -17.08 8.36
N ARG A 362 -4.87 -15.89 7.77
CA ARG A 362 -6.06 -15.37 7.09
C ARG A 362 -6.25 -16.04 5.73
N TYR A 363 -7.48 -16.48 5.45
CA TYR A 363 -7.88 -16.94 4.12
C TYR A 363 -9.28 -16.42 3.75
N LEU A 364 -9.47 -16.14 2.46
CA LEU A 364 -10.81 -16.15 1.89
C LEU A 364 -11.18 -17.60 1.58
N MET A 365 -12.38 -18.03 1.98
CA MET A 365 -12.91 -19.34 1.66
C MET A 365 -13.94 -19.21 0.53
N LEU A 366 -13.60 -19.77 -0.63
CA LEU A 366 -14.47 -19.85 -1.80
C LEU A 366 -15.15 -21.21 -1.83
N ILE A 367 -16.48 -21.21 -1.86
CA ILE A 367 -17.31 -22.40 -2.00
C ILE A 367 -17.96 -22.33 -3.37
N MET A 368 -17.50 -23.15 -4.32
CA MET A 368 -18.07 -23.23 -5.67
C MET A 368 -19.16 -24.28 -5.79
N GLY A 369 -19.13 -25.30 -4.94
CA GLY A 369 -20.05 -26.44 -4.95
C GLY A 369 -19.48 -27.62 -4.17
N PRO A 370 -20.09 -28.82 -4.31
CA PRO A 370 -19.57 -30.04 -3.69
C PRO A 370 -18.15 -30.33 -4.19
N ASP A 371 -17.26 -30.69 -3.26
CA ASP A 371 -15.83 -30.99 -3.48
C ASP A 371 -15.00 -29.88 -4.18
N ARG A 372 -15.58 -28.68 -4.29
CA ARG A 372 -14.97 -27.50 -4.90
C ARG A 372 -14.97 -26.35 -3.90
N VAL A 373 -14.23 -26.57 -2.82
CA VAL A 373 -13.97 -25.57 -1.78
C VAL A 373 -12.49 -25.20 -1.82
N TYR A 374 -12.19 -23.92 -1.74
CA TYR A 374 -10.84 -23.40 -1.85
C TYR A 374 -10.57 -22.35 -0.76
N LEU A 375 -9.33 -22.30 -0.29
CA LEU A 375 -8.79 -21.23 0.55
C LEU A 375 -7.83 -20.40 -0.29
N ILE A 376 -7.92 -19.08 -0.14
CA ILE A 376 -7.05 -18.12 -0.84
C ILE A 376 -6.40 -17.21 0.20
N ASP A 377 -5.07 -17.24 0.27
CA ASP A 377 -4.30 -16.41 1.22
C ASP A 377 -4.00 -15.00 0.71
N ARG A 378 -3.26 -14.22 1.51
CA ARG A 378 -2.83 -12.86 1.15
C ARG A 378 -1.89 -12.79 -0.06
N GLY A 379 -1.18 -13.87 -0.36
CA GLY A 379 -0.36 -14.02 -1.57
C GLY A 379 -1.18 -14.39 -2.81
N ASN A 380 -2.50 -14.61 -2.67
CA ASN A 380 -3.37 -15.23 -3.67
C ASN A 380 -2.98 -16.67 -4.03
N PHE A 381 -2.26 -17.37 -3.15
CA PHE A 381 -2.06 -18.80 -3.30
C PHE A 381 -3.35 -19.55 -2.96
N VAL A 382 -3.64 -20.58 -3.75
CA VAL A 382 -4.88 -21.36 -3.67
C VAL A 382 -4.60 -22.72 -3.04
N TYR A 383 -5.41 -23.08 -2.05
CA TYR A 383 -5.35 -24.35 -1.34
C TYR A 383 -6.72 -25.03 -1.40
N LYS A 384 -6.77 -26.35 -1.44
CA LYS A 384 -7.99 -27.13 -1.55
C LYS A 384 -8.14 -28.09 -0.36
N PRO A 385 -9.05 -27.84 0.58
CA PRO A 385 -9.37 -28.81 1.62
C PRO A 385 -9.90 -30.11 1.00
N ASN A 386 -9.41 -31.25 1.45
CA ASN A 386 -9.80 -32.56 0.90
C ASN A 386 -11.31 -32.81 1.08
N VAL A 387 -11.86 -32.47 2.25
CA VAL A 387 -13.29 -32.63 2.54
C VAL A 387 -13.79 -31.46 3.38
N LEU A 388 -14.69 -30.65 2.81
CA LEU A 388 -15.42 -29.62 3.56
C LEU A 388 -16.82 -29.41 2.97
N HIS A 389 -17.84 -29.68 3.78
CA HIS A 389 -19.24 -29.67 3.34
C HIS A 389 -20.02 -28.47 3.88
N PHE A 390 -20.84 -27.87 3.01
CA PHE A 390 -21.68 -26.72 3.30
C PHE A 390 -23.12 -26.94 2.81
N PRO A 391 -23.96 -27.65 3.59
CA PRO A 391 -25.35 -27.86 3.23
C PRO A 391 -26.16 -26.57 3.22
N THR A 392 -27.15 -26.49 2.32
CA THR A 392 -28.08 -25.37 2.25
C THR A 392 -29.18 -25.48 3.30
N VAL A 393 -29.74 -24.33 3.70
CA VAL A 393 -30.89 -24.28 4.63
C VAL A 393 -32.10 -25.03 4.06
N SER A 394 -32.38 -24.88 2.76
CA SER A 394 -33.51 -25.54 2.09
C SER A 394 -33.36 -27.06 2.15
N TRP A 395 -32.18 -27.58 1.81
CA TRP A 395 -31.92 -29.01 1.81
C TRP A 395 -32.05 -29.63 3.22
N ILE A 396 -31.54 -28.95 4.25
CA ILE A 396 -31.70 -29.40 5.63
C ILE A 396 -33.17 -29.46 6.03
N ARG A 397 -33.95 -28.40 5.77
CA ARG A 397 -35.38 -28.35 6.14
C ARG A 397 -36.24 -29.37 5.39
N GLU A 398 -35.89 -29.69 4.16
CA GLU A 398 -36.58 -30.72 3.37
C GLU A 398 -36.31 -32.13 3.93
N ASN A 399 -35.07 -32.41 4.32
CA ASN A 399 -34.67 -33.73 4.82
C ASN A 399 -34.96 -33.94 6.31
N GLU A 400 -35.03 -32.87 7.10
CA GLU A 400 -35.52 -32.90 8.49
C GLU A 400 -36.94 -33.50 8.54
N LYS A 401 -37.82 -33.11 7.61
CA LYS A 401 -39.20 -33.61 7.51
C LYS A 401 -39.30 -35.07 7.03
N ARG A 402 -38.29 -35.58 6.32
CA ARG A 402 -38.28 -36.93 5.73
C ARG A 402 -37.80 -38.04 6.68
N SER A 403 -37.38 -37.67 7.89
CA SER A 403 -36.56 -38.49 8.79
C SER A 403 -37.25 -39.69 9.48
N GLN A 404 -38.26 -40.33 8.88
CA GLN A 404 -38.83 -41.57 9.44
C GLN A 404 -39.05 -42.76 8.49
N SER A 405 -38.78 -42.71 7.17
CA SER A 405 -38.95 -43.94 6.35
C SER A 405 -38.22 -44.08 5.02
N SER A 406 -37.26 -43.21 4.64
CA SER A 406 -36.61 -43.31 3.33
C SER A 406 -35.08 -43.38 3.41
N SER A 407 -34.48 -44.01 2.38
CA SER A 407 -33.04 -44.09 2.15
C SER A 407 -32.36 -42.73 2.38
N ARG A 408 -31.19 -42.72 3.03
CA ARG A 408 -30.45 -41.48 3.32
C ARG A 408 -30.26 -40.66 2.04
N PRO A 409 -30.55 -39.34 2.07
CA PRO A 409 -30.38 -38.48 0.90
C PRO A 409 -28.89 -38.39 0.53
N ASP A 410 -28.61 -38.45 -0.78
CA ASP A 410 -27.26 -38.28 -1.30
C ASP A 410 -26.91 -36.79 -1.39
N PHE A 411 -26.26 -36.29 -0.34
CA PHE A 411 -25.91 -34.88 -0.19
C PHE A 411 -25.07 -34.32 -1.35
N LEU A 412 -24.11 -35.10 -1.87
CA LEU A 412 -23.15 -34.62 -2.87
C LEU A 412 -23.75 -34.56 -4.27
N ASN A 413 -24.73 -35.42 -4.55
CA ASN A 413 -25.40 -35.49 -5.85
C ASN A 413 -26.68 -34.63 -5.92
N ASP A 414 -27.11 -34.02 -4.81
CA ASP A 414 -28.25 -33.10 -4.80
C ASP A 414 -27.83 -31.71 -5.29
N PRO A 415 -28.40 -31.20 -6.41
CA PRO A 415 -28.03 -29.91 -6.98
C PRO A 415 -28.33 -28.72 -6.05
N ASN A 416 -29.24 -28.88 -5.09
CA ASN A 416 -29.58 -27.87 -4.09
C ASN A 416 -29.00 -28.22 -2.71
N GLY A 417 -28.23 -29.30 -2.61
CA GLY A 417 -27.65 -29.79 -1.37
C GLY A 417 -26.59 -28.84 -0.83
N HIS A 418 -25.66 -28.40 -1.67
CA HIS A 418 -24.46 -27.65 -1.26
C HIS A 418 -24.54 -26.16 -1.62
N LEU A 419 -23.95 -25.30 -0.80
CA LEU A 419 -23.73 -23.89 -1.18
C LEU A 419 -22.86 -23.80 -2.44
N VAL A 420 -23.11 -22.78 -3.25
CA VAL A 420 -22.37 -22.49 -4.49
C VAL A 420 -22.00 -21.01 -4.53
N ASN A 421 -20.97 -20.66 -5.29
CA ASN A 421 -20.50 -19.27 -5.50
C ASN A 421 -20.61 -18.38 -4.25
N THR A 422 -20.10 -18.89 -3.13
CA THR A 422 -20.18 -18.25 -1.81
C THR A 422 -18.75 -17.92 -1.38
N LEU A 423 -18.55 -16.70 -0.88
CA LEU A 423 -17.23 -16.20 -0.49
C LEU A 423 -17.28 -15.68 0.96
N LEU A 424 -16.47 -16.31 1.80
CA LEU A 424 -16.36 -16.04 3.24
C LEU A 424 -14.98 -15.47 3.56
N ASP A 425 -14.90 -14.58 4.55
CA ASP A 425 -13.64 -14.04 5.07
C ASP A 425 -13.42 -14.55 6.50
N GLY A 426 -12.23 -15.07 6.75
CA GLY A 426 -11.94 -15.76 7.99
C GLY A 426 -10.46 -16.01 8.23
N GLU A 427 -10.21 -16.68 9.34
CA GLU A 427 -8.87 -16.99 9.83
C GLU A 427 -8.82 -18.44 10.29
N LEU A 428 -7.79 -19.16 9.86
CA LEU A 428 -7.51 -20.52 10.28
C LEU A 428 -6.61 -20.47 11.52
N VAL A 429 -7.05 -21.12 12.60
CA VAL A 429 -6.33 -21.19 13.89
C VAL A 429 -6.12 -22.64 14.29
N LEU A 430 -5.08 -22.89 15.08
CA LEU A 430 -4.86 -24.19 15.74
C LEU A 430 -5.40 -24.10 17.17
N CYS A 431 -6.42 -24.91 17.46
CA CYS A 431 -7.00 -24.98 18.80
C CYS A 431 -6.30 -26.07 19.63
N HIS A 432 -5.75 -25.70 20.78
CA HIS A 432 -5.13 -26.57 21.75
C HIS A 432 -6.14 -26.99 22.82
N ASP A 433 -6.14 -28.27 23.16
CA ASP A 433 -6.96 -28.81 24.24
C ASP A 433 -6.18 -28.71 25.55
N HIS A 434 -6.55 -27.76 26.42
CA HIS A 434 -5.92 -27.54 27.73
C HIS A 434 -6.03 -28.75 28.68
N SER A 435 -6.88 -29.74 28.36
CA SER A 435 -7.06 -30.96 29.15
C SER A 435 -6.09 -32.10 28.78
N LYS A 436 -5.33 -31.99 27.68
CA LYS A 436 -4.37 -33.01 27.24
C LYS A 436 -2.93 -32.56 27.55
N PRO A 437 -2.09 -33.41 28.16
CA PRO A 437 -0.69 -33.06 28.37
C PRO A 437 0.01 -32.85 27.02
N PRO A 438 0.99 -31.94 26.92
CA PRO A 438 1.77 -31.78 25.70
C PRO A 438 2.44 -33.12 25.37
N ASN A 439 2.10 -33.70 24.22
CA ASN A 439 2.66 -34.98 23.77
C ASN A 439 4.15 -34.77 23.47
N ILE A 440 5.02 -35.28 24.35
CA ILE A 440 6.48 -35.18 24.22
C ILE A 440 7.04 -36.16 23.14
N SER A 441 6.21 -37.03 22.56
CA SER A 441 6.67 -38.16 21.73
C SER A 441 6.47 -38.03 20.21
N THR A 442 5.87 -36.96 19.68
CA THR A 442 5.83 -36.72 18.23
C THR A 442 6.04 -35.24 17.96
N SER A 443 6.92 -34.91 17.00
CA SER A 443 7.20 -33.55 16.51
C SER A 443 6.02 -32.93 15.72
N GLU A 444 4.80 -33.39 15.98
CA GLU A 444 3.59 -32.87 15.36
C GLU A 444 3.10 -31.68 16.17
N VAL A 445 2.92 -30.53 15.50
CA VAL A 445 2.31 -29.33 16.07
C VAL A 445 0.94 -29.71 16.63
N SER A 446 0.86 -29.84 17.95
CA SER A 446 -0.32 -30.37 18.65
C SER A 446 -1.47 -29.36 18.62
N GLY A 447 -2.45 -29.49 17.73
CA GLY A 447 -3.66 -28.66 17.73
C GLY A 447 -4.71 -29.12 16.73
N THR A 448 -6.00 -28.90 17.04
CA THR A 448 -7.10 -29.16 16.11
C THR A 448 -7.38 -27.92 15.26
N PRO A 449 -7.29 -27.98 13.93
CA PRO A 449 -7.51 -26.81 13.08
C PRO A 449 -8.97 -26.37 13.06
N ARG A 450 -9.18 -25.05 13.10
CA ARG A 450 -10.48 -24.41 13.07
C ARG A 450 -10.47 -23.14 12.22
N PHE A 451 -11.39 -23.06 11.27
CA PHE A 451 -11.62 -21.85 10.50
C PHE A 451 -12.69 -20.98 11.17
N LEU A 452 -12.29 -19.78 11.58
CA LEU A 452 -13.13 -18.77 12.22
C LEU A 452 -13.60 -17.77 11.16
N ILE A 453 -14.87 -17.88 10.75
CA ILE A 453 -15.51 -16.94 9.82
C ILE A 453 -15.88 -15.68 10.60
N TYR A 454 -15.39 -14.51 10.17
CA TYR A 454 -15.76 -13.24 10.78
C TYR A 454 -16.56 -12.33 9.85
N ASP A 455 -16.54 -12.54 8.52
CA ASP A 455 -17.38 -11.79 7.58
C ASP A 455 -17.75 -12.63 6.34
N MET A 456 -18.71 -12.14 5.54
CA MET A 456 -19.23 -12.78 4.34
C MET A 456 -19.41 -11.74 3.23
N ILE A 457 -18.86 -12.05 2.05
CA ILE A 457 -18.88 -11.14 0.91
C ILE A 457 -20.01 -11.49 -0.06
N THR A 458 -20.24 -12.78 -0.31
CA THR A 458 -21.25 -13.24 -1.27
C THR A 458 -21.81 -14.59 -0.83
N LEU A 459 -23.10 -14.82 -1.06
CA LEU A 459 -23.81 -16.07 -0.77
C LEU A 459 -24.65 -16.49 -1.97
N ASN A 460 -24.35 -17.63 -2.60
CA ASN A 460 -25.08 -18.12 -3.77
C ASN A 460 -25.28 -17.03 -4.85
N ASN A 461 -24.20 -16.33 -5.23
CA ASN A 461 -24.21 -15.17 -6.15
C ASN A 461 -25.01 -13.94 -5.66
N LYS A 462 -25.39 -13.84 -4.38
CA LYS A 462 -26.03 -12.66 -3.81
C LYS A 462 -25.01 -11.76 -3.09
N PRO A 463 -25.00 -10.44 -3.33
CA PRO A 463 -23.99 -9.52 -2.79
C PRO A 463 -24.22 -9.18 -1.32
N ILE A 464 -23.99 -10.15 -0.41
CA ILE A 464 -24.18 -9.99 1.03
C ILE A 464 -23.29 -8.90 1.62
N GLY A 465 -22.10 -8.67 1.06
CA GLY A 465 -21.17 -7.61 1.47
C GLY A 465 -21.77 -6.19 1.40
N ARG A 466 -22.87 -6.00 0.66
CA ARG A 466 -23.60 -4.72 0.56
C ARG A 466 -24.62 -4.48 1.67
N LEU A 467 -24.78 -5.42 2.59
CA LEU A 467 -25.63 -5.27 3.76
C LEU A 467 -24.81 -4.76 4.95
N ALA A 468 -25.46 -4.18 5.95
CA ALA A 468 -24.83 -3.78 7.20
C ALA A 468 -24.17 -4.97 7.92
N PHE A 469 -23.12 -4.73 8.70
CA PHE A 469 -22.30 -5.79 9.31
C PHE A 469 -23.13 -6.85 10.07
N PHE A 470 -24.07 -6.45 10.92
CA PHE A 470 -24.86 -7.42 11.70
C PHE A 470 -25.80 -8.28 10.85
N GLU A 471 -26.23 -7.79 9.68
CA GLU A 471 -26.99 -8.61 8.73
C GLU A 471 -26.10 -9.67 8.09
N ARG A 472 -24.88 -9.31 7.69
CA ARG A 472 -23.88 -10.26 7.18
C ARG A 472 -23.52 -11.29 8.24
N TYR A 473 -23.26 -10.82 9.45
CA TYR A 473 -22.94 -11.64 10.62
C TYR A 473 -24.05 -12.63 10.96
N SER A 474 -25.32 -12.18 10.98
CA SER A 474 -26.48 -13.04 11.19
C SER A 474 -26.68 -14.03 10.04
N THR A 475 -26.35 -13.63 8.81
CA THR A 475 -26.43 -14.48 7.63
C THR A 475 -25.43 -15.65 7.70
N ILE A 476 -24.20 -15.42 8.18
CA ILE A 476 -23.23 -16.51 8.43
C ILE A 476 -23.82 -17.55 9.38
N ASP A 477 -24.43 -17.10 10.47
CA ASP A 477 -25.02 -17.99 11.46
C ASP A 477 -26.17 -18.82 10.86
N LYS A 478 -27.11 -18.16 10.18
CA LYS A 478 -28.33 -18.77 9.63
C LYS A 478 -28.08 -19.65 8.40
N GLN A 479 -27.14 -19.26 7.53
CA GLN A 479 -26.96 -19.86 6.20
C GLN A 479 -25.75 -20.80 6.13
N VAL A 480 -24.79 -20.69 7.05
CA VAL A 480 -23.56 -21.50 7.04
C VAL A 480 -23.46 -22.35 8.30
N ILE A 481 -23.56 -21.75 9.48
CA ILE A 481 -23.33 -22.47 10.74
C ILE A 481 -24.51 -23.37 11.10
N TRP A 482 -25.74 -22.84 11.06
CA TRP A 482 -26.94 -23.59 11.41
C TRP A 482 -27.14 -24.83 10.54
N PRO A 483 -27.07 -24.78 9.19
CA PRO A 483 -27.21 -25.99 8.36
C PRO A 483 -26.16 -27.06 8.65
N ARG A 484 -24.91 -26.65 8.89
CA ARG A 484 -23.83 -27.59 9.23
C ARG A 484 -24.07 -28.25 10.58
N ASN A 485 -24.39 -27.47 11.61
CA ASN A 485 -24.66 -28.02 12.93
C ASN A 485 -25.87 -28.97 12.87
N THR A 486 -27.00 -28.53 12.30
CA THR A 486 -28.22 -29.35 12.20
C THR A 486 -28.00 -30.60 11.36
N GLY A 487 -27.35 -30.49 10.20
CA GLY A 487 -27.02 -31.63 9.34
C GLY A 487 -26.13 -32.65 10.03
N GLY A 488 -25.21 -32.22 10.88
CA GLY A 488 -24.36 -33.09 11.69
C GLY A 488 -25.15 -33.79 12.80
N HIS A 489 -25.98 -33.07 13.54
CA HIS A 489 -26.81 -33.64 14.61
C HIS A 489 -27.84 -34.65 14.08
N LEU A 490 -28.42 -34.39 12.90
CA LEU A 490 -29.33 -35.31 12.23
C LEU A 490 -28.61 -36.48 11.53
N GLY A 491 -27.28 -36.49 11.50
CA GLY A 491 -26.49 -37.50 10.79
C GLY A 491 -26.67 -37.49 9.27
N LEU A 492 -27.13 -36.36 8.71
CA LEU A 492 -27.29 -36.14 7.27
C LEU A 492 -25.95 -35.92 6.57
N VAL A 493 -24.98 -35.33 7.29
CA VAL A 493 -23.63 -35.08 6.80
C VAL A 493 -22.63 -35.47 7.89
N ASP A 494 -21.63 -36.27 7.54
CA ASP A 494 -20.55 -36.65 8.46
C ASP A 494 -19.45 -35.58 8.47
N PHE A 495 -19.36 -34.84 9.57
CA PHE A 495 -18.32 -33.83 9.79
C PHE A 495 -17.07 -34.39 10.51
N GLY A 496 -17.02 -35.68 10.83
CA GLY A 496 -15.84 -36.33 11.42
C GLY A 496 -14.68 -36.48 10.43
N ILE A 497 -14.98 -36.55 9.13
CA ILE A 497 -13.99 -36.71 8.06
C ILE A 497 -13.40 -35.38 7.55
N GLN A 498 -14.00 -34.24 7.92
CA GLN A 498 -13.65 -32.92 7.39
C GLN A 498 -12.18 -32.55 7.65
N SER A 499 -11.62 -31.71 6.78
CA SER A 499 -10.24 -31.24 6.92
C SER A 499 -10.02 -30.43 8.20
N PHE A 500 -10.96 -29.55 8.55
CA PHE A 500 -10.93 -28.75 9.76
C PHE A 500 -12.33 -28.30 10.17
N SER A 501 -12.49 -27.92 11.44
CA SER A 501 -13.77 -27.42 11.94
C SER A 501 -14.05 -25.99 11.44
N VAL A 502 -15.32 -25.63 11.24
CA VAL A 502 -15.71 -24.27 10.82
C VAL A 502 -16.64 -23.69 11.86
N ARG A 503 -16.32 -22.49 12.35
CA ARG A 503 -17.08 -21.74 13.36
C ARG A 503 -17.18 -20.28 12.95
N ARG A 504 -18.22 -19.61 13.44
CA ARG A 504 -18.32 -18.15 13.34
C ARG A 504 -17.56 -17.53 14.50
N LYS A 505 -16.74 -16.52 14.23
CA LYS A 505 -16.03 -15.74 15.24
C LYS A 505 -17.04 -14.91 16.04
N ALA A 506 -16.84 -14.84 17.36
CA ALA A 506 -17.73 -14.08 18.23
C ALA A 506 -17.32 -12.62 18.28
N PHE A 507 -18.28 -11.72 18.04
CA PHE A 507 -18.17 -10.29 18.32
C PHE A 507 -19.02 -9.92 19.53
N ARG A 508 -18.51 -8.98 20.32
CA ARG A 508 -19.14 -8.45 21.54
C ARG A 508 -19.39 -6.95 21.40
N ALA A 509 -20.20 -6.41 22.31
CA ALA A 509 -20.40 -4.96 22.38
C ALA A 509 -19.09 -4.27 22.76
N LEU A 510 -18.89 -3.04 22.31
CA LEU A 510 -17.68 -2.27 22.62
C LEU A 510 -17.42 -2.13 24.13
N GLN A 511 -18.47 -2.15 24.95
CA GLN A 511 -18.39 -2.08 26.41
C GLN A 511 -17.68 -3.30 27.04
N ASP A 512 -17.69 -4.44 26.36
CA ASP A 512 -17.06 -5.68 26.83
C ASP A 512 -15.54 -5.73 26.51
N THR A 513 -14.97 -4.65 25.97
CA THR A 513 -13.55 -4.57 25.61
C THR A 513 -12.63 -4.91 26.79
N GLU A 514 -12.96 -4.43 27.99
CA GLU A 514 -12.17 -4.73 29.20
C GLU A 514 -12.20 -6.24 29.53
N GLU A 515 -13.35 -6.89 29.35
CA GLU A 515 -13.50 -8.34 29.58
C GLU A 515 -12.61 -9.14 28.63
N LEU A 516 -12.54 -8.75 27.36
CA LEU A 516 -11.71 -9.41 26.35
C LEU A 516 -10.20 -9.29 26.63
N LEU A 517 -9.78 -8.25 27.38
CA LEU A 517 -8.39 -8.04 27.77
C LEU A 517 -8.01 -8.77 29.06
N LYS A 518 -8.99 -9.27 29.83
CA LYS A 518 -8.71 -9.99 31.08
C LYS A 518 -7.99 -11.30 30.79
N PRO A 519 -6.94 -11.66 31.58
CA PRO A 519 -6.23 -12.93 31.40
C PRO A 519 -7.16 -14.16 31.44
N ALA A 520 -8.22 -14.11 32.26
CA ALA A 520 -9.20 -15.19 32.35
C ALA A 520 -9.90 -15.47 31.01
N PHE A 521 -10.23 -14.44 30.23
CA PHE A 521 -10.81 -14.60 28.90
C PHE A 521 -9.79 -15.18 27.92
N LEU A 522 -8.58 -14.64 27.87
CA LEU A 522 -7.52 -15.13 26.99
C LEU A 522 -7.16 -16.59 27.29
N GLN A 523 -7.17 -17.00 28.56
CA GLN A 523 -6.97 -18.40 28.98
C GLN A 523 -8.15 -19.31 28.64
N SER A 524 -9.38 -18.76 28.54
CA SER A 524 -10.56 -19.50 28.12
C SER A 524 -10.58 -19.81 26.62
N LEU A 525 -9.82 -19.06 25.82
CA LEU A 525 -9.65 -19.36 24.40
C LEU A 525 -8.85 -20.64 24.25
N ASP A 526 -9.30 -21.48 23.33
CA ASP A 526 -8.59 -22.69 22.94
C ASP A 526 -7.48 -22.42 21.92
N HIS A 527 -7.18 -21.16 21.58
CA HIS A 527 -6.16 -20.78 20.62
C HIS A 527 -5.51 -19.46 21.03
N ALA A 528 -4.33 -19.16 20.48
CA ALA A 528 -3.61 -17.93 20.79
C ALA A 528 -4.31 -16.69 20.20
N ALA A 529 -4.24 -15.58 20.94
CA ALA A 529 -4.75 -14.28 20.54
C ALA A 529 -3.72 -13.20 20.89
N ASP A 530 -3.51 -12.25 19.97
CA ASP A 530 -2.41 -11.27 20.00
C ASP A 530 -2.90 -9.81 19.97
N GLY A 531 -4.18 -9.58 20.27
CA GLY A 531 -4.77 -8.25 20.30
C GLY A 531 -6.28 -8.23 20.18
N LEU A 532 -6.81 -7.11 19.67
CA LEU A 532 -8.23 -6.88 19.43
C LEU A 532 -8.47 -6.40 17.99
N ILE A 533 -9.66 -6.70 17.47
CA ILE A 533 -10.20 -6.16 16.23
C ILE A 533 -11.49 -5.41 16.57
N PHE A 534 -11.58 -4.17 16.11
CA PHE A 534 -12.76 -3.33 16.20
C PHE A 534 -13.38 -3.24 14.81
N GLN A 535 -14.59 -3.77 14.69
CA GLN A 535 -15.34 -3.84 13.45
C GLN A 535 -16.48 -2.82 13.51
N PRO A 536 -16.54 -1.87 12.56
CA PRO A 536 -17.66 -0.93 12.48
C PRO A 536 -18.95 -1.71 12.19
N CYS A 537 -20.04 -1.34 12.87
CA CYS A 537 -21.30 -2.10 12.88
C CYS A 537 -22.59 -1.26 12.78
N GLY A 538 -22.49 0.00 12.38
CA GLY A 538 -23.59 0.87 12.00
C GLY A 538 -24.28 0.47 10.68
N PRO A 539 -25.32 1.21 10.28
CA PRO A 539 -26.18 0.86 9.14
C PRO A 539 -25.49 0.96 7.78
N GLU A 540 -24.50 1.85 7.64
CA GLU A 540 -23.75 2.07 6.39
C GLU A 540 -22.40 1.33 6.35
N ASP A 541 -22.17 0.40 7.29
CA ASP A 541 -20.90 -0.31 7.40
C ASP A 541 -20.88 -1.55 6.51
N PHE A 542 -20.58 -1.33 5.23
CA PHE A 542 -20.46 -2.34 4.18
C PHE A 542 -19.09 -3.05 4.17
N TYR A 543 -18.99 -4.17 3.45
CA TYR A 543 -17.72 -4.87 3.28
C TYR A 543 -16.81 -4.11 2.29
N VAL A 544 -15.67 -3.60 2.77
CA VAL A 544 -14.71 -2.84 1.95
C VAL A 544 -13.59 -3.75 1.45
N LEU A 545 -13.28 -3.68 0.15
CA LEU A 545 -12.16 -4.38 -0.47
C LEU A 545 -10.85 -3.61 -0.28
N GLY A 546 -9.76 -4.32 -0.01
CA GLY A 546 -8.46 -3.68 0.26
C GLY A 546 -8.47 -2.97 1.61
N THR A 547 -7.72 -1.87 1.76
CA THR A 547 -7.60 -1.19 3.05
C THR A 547 -8.93 -0.57 3.48
N CYS A 548 -9.41 -0.93 4.67
CA CYS A 548 -10.59 -0.34 5.30
C CYS A 548 -10.14 0.58 6.45
N PRO A 549 -10.23 1.92 6.29
CA PRO A 549 -9.80 2.87 7.32
C PRO A 549 -10.62 2.75 8.62
N GLN A 550 -11.86 2.26 8.53
CA GLN A 550 -12.76 2.12 9.68
C GLN A 550 -12.52 0.80 10.44
N THR A 551 -12.04 -0.27 9.81
CA THR A 551 -11.78 -1.51 10.56
C THR A 551 -10.45 -1.38 11.29
N LEU A 552 -10.49 -1.32 12.62
CA LEU A 552 -9.29 -1.06 13.43
C LEU A 552 -8.75 -2.35 14.04
N LYS A 553 -7.43 -2.46 14.11
CA LYS A 553 -6.72 -3.50 14.87
C LYS A 553 -5.89 -2.87 15.96
N TRP A 554 -5.93 -3.47 17.14
CA TRP A 554 -5.08 -3.09 18.25
C TRP A 554 -4.25 -4.29 18.69
N LYS A 555 -3.00 -4.02 19.05
CA LYS A 555 -2.11 -4.99 19.69
C LYS A 555 -1.52 -4.32 20.92
N PRO A 556 -1.33 -5.05 22.04
CA PRO A 556 -0.56 -4.54 23.16
C PRO A 556 0.80 -4.03 22.66
N PRO A 557 1.28 -2.86 23.12
CA PRO A 557 2.61 -2.36 22.74
C PRO A 557 3.72 -3.39 23.03
N SER A 558 3.55 -4.21 24.08
CA SER A 558 4.46 -5.31 24.43
C SER A 558 4.50 -6.45 23.41
N MET A 559 3.49 -6.59 22.56
CA MET A 559 3.40 -7.63 21.50
C MET A 559 3.74 -7.08 20.11
N ASN A 560 3.98 -5.78 19.98
CA ASN A 560 4.51 -5.23 18.73
C ASN A 560 6.00 -5.54 18.68
N THR A 561 6.42 -6.19 17.60
CA THR A 561 7.82 -6.50 17.34
C THR A 561 8.20 -6.03 15.94
N ILE A 562 9.45 -5.66 15.77
CA ILE A 562 10.01 -5.30 14.46
C ILE A 562 11.31 -6.07 14.30
N ASP A 563 11.45 -6.74 13.15
CA ASP A 563 12.71 -7.40 12.80
C ASP A 563 13.66 -6.38 12.15
N PHE A 564 14.78 -6.11 12.81
CA PHE A 564 15.84 -5.21 12.34
C PHE A 564 17.09 -5.99 11.98
N ARG A 565 17.90 -5.45 11.08
CA ARG A 565 19.31 -5.86 10.98
C ARG A 565 20.07 -5.11 12.09
N CYS A 566 20.72 -5.84 12.98
CA CYS A 566 21.51 -5.25 14.05
C CYS A 566 22.97 -5.11 13.60
N LYS A 567 23.59 -3.95 13.89
CA LYS A 567 25.03 -3.73 13.75
C LYS A 567 25.59 -3.24 15.07
N VAL A 568 26.56 -3.95 15.62
CA VAL A 568 27.14 -3.64 16.94
C VAL A 568 28.52 -3.02 16.75
N GLU A 569 28.65 -1.74 17.12
CA GLU A 569 29.89 -0.99 16.95
C GLU A 569 30.39 -0.47 18.31
N TYR A 570 31.72 -0.47 18.51
CA TYR A 570 32.34 0.16 19.67
C TYR A 570 32.63 1.63 19.33
N GLN A 571 31.95 2.56 20.00
CA GLN A 571 32.19 3.99 19.82
C GLN A 571 32.98 4.57 20.98
N ARG A 572 33.98 5.39 20.61
CA ARG A 572 34.75 6.23 21.52
C ARG A 572 34.76 7.65 20.96
N LYS A 573 33.93 8.51 21.52
CA LYS A 573 33.89 9.94 21.20
C LYS A 573 34.52 10.75 22.32
N VAL A 574 35.13 11.87 21.96
CA VAL A 574 35.74 12.78 22.92
C VAL A 574 34.64 13.39 23.79
N GLY A 575 34.69 13.17 25.11
CA GLY A 575 33.70 13.66 26.08
C GLY A 575 32.58 12.67 26.44
N GLU A 576 32.49 11.51 25.79
CA GLU A 576 31.50 10.47 26.11
C GLU A 576 32.16 9.23 26.73
N ILE A 577 31.42 8.48 27.55
CA ILE A 577 31.89 7.20 28.08
C ILE A 577 31.95 6.19 26.93
N PRO A 578 33.12 5.60 26.62
CA PRO A 578 33.24 4.67 25.51
C PRO A 578 32.47 3.38 25.79
N GLY A 579 31.77 2.88 24.78
CA GLY A 579 30.87 1.73 24.93
C GLY A 579 30.45 1.13 23.60
N TYR A 580 29.75 -0.01 23.69
CA TYR A 580 29.13 -0.65 22.54
C TYR A 580 27.78 -0.01 22.25
N ILE A 581 27.47 0.20 20.98
CA ILE A 581 26.18 0.69 20.50
C ILE A 581 25.65 -0.31 19.46
N GLY A 582 24.39 -0.73 19.64
CA GLY A 582 23.69 -1.61 18.71
C GLY A 582 22.75 -0.79 17.84
N HIS A 583 23.18 -0.52 16.61
CA HIS A 583 22.38 0.16 15.59
C HIS A 583 21.40 -0.81 14.94
N LEU A 584 20.14 -0.39 14.80
CA LEU A 584 19.06 -1.19 14.23
C LEU A 584 18.62 -0.60 12.88
N PHE A 585 18.58 -1.44 11.83
CA PHE A 585 18.29 -1.02 10.45
C PHE A 585 17.05 -1.74 9.89
N LEU A 586 16.13 -0.98 9.31
CA LEU A 586 15.04 -1.53 8.49
C LEU A 586 15.51 -1.81 7.06
N GLY A 587 14.80 -2.70 6.37
CA GLY A 587 15.06 -3.05 4.98
C GLY A 587 14.82 -1.87 4.05
N GLY A 588 15.74 -1.67 3.10
CA GLY A 588 15.73 -0.53 2.17
C GLY A 588 16.32 0.77 2.73
N LEU A 589 16.82 0.78 3.97
CA LEU A 589 17.52 1.93 4.54
C LEU A 589 18.99 1.59 4.81
N THR A 590 19.88 2.52 4.47
CA THR A 590 21.32 2.44 4.78
C THR A 590 21.69 3.14 6.09
N VAL A 591 20.74 3.88 6.67
CA VAL A 591 20.88 4.61 7.94
C VAL A 591 20.17 3.88 9.10
N PRO A 592 20.68 3.98 10.34
CA PRO A 592 20.07 3.30 11.48
C PRO A 592 18.73 3.93 11.84
N SER A 593 17.69 3.11 11.89
CA SER A 593 16.31 3.50 12.23
C SER A 593 16.09 3.60 13.74
N ALA A 594 16.86 2.86 14.53
CA ALA A 594 16.80 2.88 16.00
C ALA A 594 18.13 2.43 16.63
N LYS A 595 18.21 2.47 17.97
CA LYS A 595 19.33 1.95 18.76
C LYS A 595 18.81 1.06 19.88
N LEU A 596 19.57 0.03 20.22
CA LEU A 596 19.33 -0.79 21.40
C LEU A 596 19.58 0.00 22.68
N ALA A 597 18.72 -0.20 23.68
CA ALA A 597 18.77 0.48 24.97
C ALA A 597 20.06 0.20 25.76
N HIS A 598 20.49 -1.07 25.77
CA HIS A 598 21.69 -1.52 26.47
C HIS A 598 22.42 -2.52 25.60
N VAL A 599 23.73 -2.32 25.43
CA VAL A 599 24.59 -3.20 24.64
C VAL A 599 25.90 -3.42 25.39
N SER A 600 26.27 -4.69 25.56
CA SER A 600 27.49 -5.14 26.21
C SER A 600 28.42 -5.83 25.20
N SER A 601 29.62 -6.17 25.64
CA SER A 601 30.56 -6.95 24.82
C SER A 601 30.02 -8.32 24.41
N ARG A 602 29.07 -8.88 25.16
CA ARG A 602 28.42 -10.17 24.85
C ARG A 602 27.47 -10.07 23.67
N ASP A 603 26.90 -8.89 23.43
CA ASP A 603 25.92 -8.65 22.37
C ASP A 603 26.55 -8.48 20.98
N LYS A 604 27.88 -8.49 20.90
CA LYS A 604 28.62 -8.53 19.63
C LYS A 604 28.23 -9.72 18.75
N ILE A 605 27.70 -10.79 19.35
CA ILE A 605 27.17 -11.95 18.62
C ILE A 605 25.93 -11.63 17.76
N LEU A 606 25.29 -10.48 17.98
CA LEU A 606 24.13 -10.00 17.22
C LEU A 606 24.53 -9.20 15.99
N ASP A 607 25.81 -8.85 15.85
CA ASP A 607 26.31 -8.05 14.74
C ASP A 607 26.04 -8.73 13.39
N GLY A 608 25.44 -7.98 12.46
CA GLY A 608 25.03 -8.42 11.13
C GLY A 608 23.78 -9.29 11.10
N LYS A 609 23.22 -9.70 12.24
CA LYS A 609 22.06 -10.61 12.29
C LYS A 609 20.74 -9.87 12.22
N ILE A 610 19.70 -10.57 11.77
CA ILE A 610 18.32 -10.11 11.89
C ILE A 610 17.82 -10.45 13.30
N VAL A 611 17.38 -9.44 14.02
CA VAL A 611 16.91 -9.52 15.40
C VAL A 611 15.47 -9.02 15.48
N GLU A 612 14.62 -9.80 16.15
CA GLU A 612 13.28 -9.37 16.50
C GLU A 612 13.36 -8.52 17.75
N CYS A 613 12.96 -7.25 17.66
CA CYS A 613 13.02 -6.30 18.76
C CYS A 613 11.64 -5.84 19.20
N VAL A 614 11.52 -5.54 20.49
CA VAL A 614 10.37 -4.88 21.11
C VAL A 614 10.82 -3.54 21.71
N CYS A 615 10.00 -2.50 21.59
CA CYS A 615 10.24 -1.23 22.27
C CYS A 615 9.57 -1.27 23.65
N VAL A 616 10.36 -1.17 24.72
CA VAL A 616 9.84 -1.13 26.09
C VAL A 616 9.73 0.34 26.53
N PRO A 617 8.53 0.83 26.91
CA PRO A 617 8.34 2.20 27.37
C PRO A 617 9.32 2.56 28.50
N GLY A 618 9.98 3.71 28.38
CA GLY A 618 10.96 4.21 29.36
C GLY A 618 12.33 3.52 29.35
N VAL A 619 12.50 2.41 28.63
CA VAL A 619 13.80 1.70 28.51
C VAL A 619 14.37 1.78 27.10
N GLY A 620 13.53 1.69 26.07
CA GLY A 620 13.93 1.67 24.66
C GLY A 620 13.93 0.26 24.06
N TRP A 621 14.58 0.09 22.91
CA TRP A 621 14.55 -1.16 22.14
C TRP A 621 15.36 -2.29 22.79
N LYS A 622 14.75 -3.47 22.87
CA LYS A 622 15.37 -4.72 23.34
C LYS A 622 15.19 -5.83 22.32
N VAL A 623 16.20 -6.69 22.21
CA VAL A 623 16.14 -7.90 21.38
C VAL A 623 15.36 -8.98 22.13
N LEU A 624 14.36 -9.55 21.48
CA LEU A 624 13.64 -10.74 21.95
C LEU A 624 14.34 -12.02 21.51
N ARG A 625 14.67 -12.11 20.22
CA ARG A 625 15.36 -13.27 19.64
C ARG A 625 16.08 -12.91 18.35
N VAL A 626 16.97 -13.80 17.92
CA VAL A 626 17.57 -13.78 16.58
C VAL A 626 16.64 -14.51 15.61
N ARG A 627 16.34 -13.89 14.47
CA ARG A 627 15.52 -14.47 13.39
C ARG A 627 16.41 -15.18 12.38
N THR A 628 16.70 -16.45 12.64
CA THR A 628 17.46 -17.30 11.70
C THR A 628 16.64 -17.73 10.49
N ASP A 629 15.32 -17.62 10.58
CA ASP A 629 14.33 -17.88 9.53
C ASP A 629 14.25 -16.75 8.49
N LYS A 630 14.83 -15.57 8.78
CA LYS A 630 14.77 -14.39 7.91
C LYS A 630 16.13 -14.03 7.34
N THR A 631 16.15 -13.80 6.02
CA THR A 631 17.32 -13.30 5.29
C THR A 631 17.37 -11.77 5.27
N GLU A 632 16.22 -11.10 5.43
CA GLU A 632 16.08 -9.65 5.37
C GLU A 632 15.29 -9.09 6.56
N PRO A 633 15.60 -7.87 7.04
CA PRO A 633 14.80 -7.19 8.05
C PRO A 633 13.48 -6.68 7.47
N ASN A 634 12.55 -6.27 8.34
CA ASN A 634 11.30 -5.67 7.89
C ASN A 634 11.57 -4.42 7.04
N TYR A 635 10.95 -4.34 5.86
CA TYR A 635 11.10 -3.20 4.96
C TYR A 635 10.55 -1.92 5.59
N HIS A 636 11.16 -0.75 5.31
CA HIS A 636 10.83 0.50 6.01
C HIS A 636 9.33 0.85 5.98
N LYS A 637 8.63 0.62 4.86
CA LYS A 637 7.18 0.83 4.75
C LYS A 637 6.37 0.00 5.76
N SER A 638 6.79 -1.24 6.02
CA SER A 638 6.14 -2.13 7.00
C SER A 638 6.60 -1.86 8.43
N GLY A 639 7.86 -1.48 8.62
CA GLY A 639 8.42 -1.14 9.93
C GLY A 639 7.84 0.16 10.51
N VAL A 640 7.71 1.21 9.71
CA VAL A 640 7.21 2.53 10.16
C VAL A 640 5.76 2.45 10.65
N GLY A 641 4.92 1.63 10.02
CA GLY A 641 3.56 1.37 10.50
C GLY A 641 3.50 0.73 11.89
N THR A 642 4.55 0.04 12.32
CA THR A 642 4.71 -0.48 13.69
C THR A 642 5.34 0.57 14.62
N PHE A 643 6.29 1.38 14.13
CA PHE A 643 6.85 2.53 14.88
C PHE A 643 5.78 3.52 15.37
N LEU A 644 4.78 3.82 14.53
CA LEU A 644 3.67 4.72 14.86
C LEU A 644 2.70 4.17 15.93
N VAL A 645 2.83 2.90 16.31
CA VAL A 645 2.04 2.29 17.40
C VAL A 645 2.80 2.33 18.73
N PHE A 646 4.12 2.58 18.70
CA PHE A 646 4.95 2.67 19.90
C PHE A 646 5.03 4.08 20.51
N ASN A 647 4.71 5.10 19.72
CA ASN A 647 4.60 6.50 20.14
C ASN A 647 3.13 6.93 20.08
#